data_AF-A0A1Y4MZ72-F1
#
_entry.id   AF-A0A1Y4MZ72-F1
#
_cell.length_a   1.000
_cell.length_b   1.000
_cell.length_c   1.000
_cell.angle_alpha   90.00
_cell.angle_beta   90.00
_cell.angle_gamma   90.00
#
_symmetry.space_group_name_H-M   'P 1'
#
loop_
_entity.id
_entity.type
_entity.pdbx_description
1 polymer ?
#
loop_
_entity_poly.entity_id
_entity_poly.type
_entity_poly.pdbx_seq_one_letter_code
_entity_poly.pdbx_strand_id
1 'polypeptide(L)'
;MKYLIDEAVICGIKNPSLIIRGWVENSAEYLVVKKGNTVIKKQEIKKTRSRVSTFHYSIDLKGHTNVDIYFEGNGKLEKVTNISATLSQRIIKKYKPKGILINNLNNKLSNKNSSLKKELAEINDGLIDMKNSEEYSAWLAKHEEFEPTKEYSYQPKISIVMPVYNVPGEYLGYCLDSILNQTYQNFEICIADDCSTNEDTIETLKKYMSRDSRIKVVFREKNGHISRATNSALELATGEFVGLMDNDDKLEIHALNEVVNVLNKNPDIDFIYTDEDKIDMEENRSDPHFKSDFALDTLYGGNYICHFSVIRKSIIDKIGGFRTGYEGAQDFDLFLRITNETNKIYHIPKVLYHWRMIPGSTAVGGDGAKNYAALAGKKALEDYFEKKGIPVNIDNFISTHYFVEYLLEKEPAVDIIIYNYKENSKILKSIKSMTVYSNYNIICISSDDVNTVNETVKKSNSDYIVFVDGNTEFLTVDWLDILIGYASQDKIGVVGGKVLDENMLVREAGLIITDKPGLIPSTVLTYRGDYGYNGRLLVPFNYSIIECKLFAIKKDNFISLDTKFNLEYAFYDLNLALLDKGYRNVFVPQVEIMNLNASSKVNDEIIELLFEKNVSYTKKNDFYYNKNFSKEKAFKINGV
;
A
#
# COMPACT_ATOMS: atom_id res chain seq x y z
N MET A 1 -10.04 5.74 31.54
CA MET A 1 -9.80 5.06 30.25
C MET A 1 -8.81 5.91 29.48
N LYS A 2 -7.86 5.34 28.75
CA LYS A 2 -7.10 6.11 27.74
C LYS A 2 -7.92 6.24 26.46
N TYR A 3 -7.89 7.42 25.87
CA TYR A 3 -8.57 7.73 24.61
C TYR A 3 -7.92 8.94 23.92
N LEU A 4 -8.20 9.11 22.64
CA LEU A 4 -7.93 10.31 21.87
C LEU A 4 -9.12 10.63 20.96
N ILE A 5 -9.46 11.91 20.85
CA ILE A 5 -10.47 12.39 19.92
C ILE A 5 -9.77 13.19 18.83
N ASP A 6 -9.66 12.62 17.63
CA ASP A 6 -9.01 13.24 16.46
C ASP A 6 -9.88 14.36 15.89
N GLU A 7 -11.18 14.09 15.76
CA GLU A 7 -12.17 15.05 15.30
C GLU A 7 -13.46 14.88 16.10
N ALA A 8 -14.04 15.98 16.54
CA ALA A 8 -15.40 16.02 17.08
C ALA A 8 -16.05 17.33 16.66
N VAL A 9 -16.89 17.29 15.63
CA VAL A 9 -17.50 18.48 15.05
C VAL A 9 -18.98 18.27 14.78
N ILE A 10 -19.78 19.29 15.05
CA ILE A 10 -21.19 19.29 14.69
C ILE A 10 -21.33 19.92 13.30
N CYS A 11 -21.94 19.19 12.38
CA CYS A 11 -22.19 19.58 11.00
C CYS A 11 -23.70 19.65 10.73
N GLY A 12 -24.10 20.21 9.58
CA GLY A 12 -25.50 20.19 9.12
C GLY A 12 -26.33 21.39 9.62
N ILE A 13 -27.22 21.89 8.76
CA ILE A 13 -28.03 23.10 9.02
C ILE A 13 -29.34 22.75 9.70
N LYS A 14 -30.20 21.95 9.03
CA LYS A 14 -31.51 21.52 9.52
C LYS A 14 -31.43 20.35 10.51
N ASN A 15 -30.61 19.34 10.17
CA ASN A 15 -30.39 18.15 10.99
C ASN A 15 -28.92 18.14 11.45
N PRO A 16 -28.60 18.70 12.64
CA PRO A 16 -27.24 18.69 13.12
C PRO A 16 -26.79 17.25 13.39
N SER A 17 -25.59 16.90 12.93
CA SER A 17 -24.97 15.60 13.19
C SER A 17 -23.58 15.80 13.74
N LEU A 18 -23.23 15.05 14.78
CA LEU A 18 -21.87 14.96 15.30
C LEU A 18 -21.08 14.01 14.41
N ILE A 19 -20.06 14.53 13.74
CA ILE A 19 -19.00 13.72 13.16
C ILE A 19 -17.93 13.59 14.24
N ILE A 20 -17.72 12.37 14.73
CA ILE A 20 -16.69 12.09 15.72
C ILE A 20 -15.80 10.94 15.23
N ARG A 21 -14.50 11.16 15.34
CA ARG A 21 -13.45 10.19 15.05
C ARG A 21 -12.44 10.20 16.18
N GLY A 22 -11.95 9.02 16.52
CA GLY A 22 -10.89 8.85 17.50
C GLY A 22 -10.67 7.38 17.82
N TRP A 23 -10.07 7.14 18.97
CA TRP A 23 -9.94 5.81 19.54
C TRP A 23 -10.15 5.84 21.04
N VAL A 24 -10.44 4.67 21.60
CA VAL A 24 -10.55 4.46 23.04
C VAL A 24 -10.06 3.07 23.39
N GLU A 25 -9.50 2.89 24.59
CA GLU A 25 -9.19 1.58 25.13
C GLU A 25 -10.37 0.61 25.01
N ASN A 26 -10.08 -0.68 24.77
CA ASN A 26 -11.10 -1.71 24.60
C ASN A 26 -11.98 -1.95 25.85
N SER A 27 -11.64 -1.33 26.99
CA SER A 27 -12.54 -1.27 28.15
C SER A 27 -13.79 -0.40 27.94
N ALA A 28 -13.82 0.49 26.93
CA ALA A 28 -15.02 1.24 26.54
C ALA A 28 -15.95 0.40 25.67
N GLU A 29 -17.19 0.25 26.08
CA GLU A 29 -18.22 -0.48 25.33
C GLU A 29 -19.09 0.46 24.49
N TYR A 30 -19.34 1.69 24.99
CA TYR A 30 -20.22 2.65 24.33
C TYR A 30 -19.65 4.07 24.32
N LEU A 31 -19.91 4.78 23.23
CA LEU A 31 -19.87 6.23 23.15
C LEU A 31 -21.27 6.77 23.44
N VAL A 32 -21.38 7.63 24.46
CA VAL A 32 -22.65 8.19 24.91
C VAL A 32 -22.66 9.69 24.67
N VAL A 33 -23.62 10.17 23.89
CA VAL A 33 -23.84 11.61 23.63
C VAL A 33 -25.02 12.07 24.48
N LYS A 34 -24.82 13.09 25.32
CA LYS A 34 -25.86 13.64 26.20
C LYS A 34 -26.09 15.14 25.99
N LYS A 35 -27.29 15.60 26.33
CA LYS A 35 -27.60 17.01 26.59
C LYS A 35 -28.13 17.13 28.02
N GLY A 36 -27.32 17.69 28.92
CA GLY A 36 -27.63 17.66 30.35
C GLY A 36 -27.80 16.20 30.81
N ASN A 37 -28.96 15.87 31.39
CA ASN A 37 -29.25 14.51 31.85
C ASN A 37 -29.83 13.58 30.78
N THR A 38 -30.18 14.11 29.60
CA THR A 38 -30.82 13.33 28.53
C THR A 38 -29.79 12.67 27.62
N VAL A 39 -29.89 11.36 27.43
CA VAL A 39 -29.10 10.62 26.43
C VAL A 39 -29.70 10.82 25.04
N ILE A 40 -28.92 11.40 24.12
CA ILE A 40 -29.31 11.60 22.72
C ILE A 40 -29.07 10.30 21.94
N LYS A 41 -27.87 9.73 22.10
CA LYS A 41 -27.43 8.49 21.45
C LYS A 41 -26.48 7.73 22.37
N LYS A 42 -26.66 6.42 22.44
CA LYS A 42 -25.68 5.46 22.94
C LYS A 42 -25.25 4.62 21.75
N GLN A 43 -23.98 4.73 21.36
CA GLN A 43 -23.39 4.10 20.19
C GLN A 43 -22.42 3.03 20.66
N GLU A 44 -22.68 1.77 20.31
CA GLU A 44 -21.76 0.67 20.59
C GLU A 44 -20.45 0.86 19.82
N ILE A 45 -19.33 0.61 20.51
CA ILE A 45 -18.00 0.74 19.96
C ILE A 45 -17.54 -0.63 19.45
N LYS A 46 -17.45 -0.75 18.12
CA LYS A 46 -16.93 -1.96 17.48
C LYS A 46 -15.45 -2.11 17.83
N LYS A 47 -15.06 -3.31 18.28
CA LYS A 47 -13.66 -3.65 18.51
C LYS A 47 -12.97 -3.82 17.17
N THR A 48 -11.99 -2.95 16.91
CA THR A 48 -11.26 -2.91 15.65
C THR A 48 -9.77 -3.16 15.82
N ARG A 49 -9.20 -3.09 17.03
CA ARG A 49 -7.79 -3.40 17.26
C ARG A 49 -7.59 -4.21 18.53
N SER A 50 -6.39 -4.74 18.71
CA SER A 50 -5.98 -5.58 19.86
C SER A 50 -6.38 -4.96 21.20
N ARG A 51 -6.03 -3.69 21.43
CA ARG A 51 -6.17 -3.02 22.73
C ARG A 51 -7.04 -1.77 22.71
N VAL A 52 -7.24 -1.21 21.53
CA VAL A 52 -8.04 -0.02 21.33
C VAL A 52 -9.11 -0.28 20.28
N SER A 53 -10.16 0.52 20.35
CA SER A 53 -11.17 0.57 19.31
C SER A 53 -11.08 1.91 18.63
N THR A 54 -10.71 1.91 17.36
CA THR A 54 -10.84 3.07 16.48
C THR A 54 -12.30 3.21 16.07
N PHE A 55 -12.77 4.44 15.97
CA PHE A 55 -14.14 4.70 15.55
C PHE A 55 -14.24 5.95 14.68
N HIS A 56 -15.22 5.91 13.78
CA HIS A 56 -15.66 7.06 12.99
C HIS A 56 -17.18 6.98 12.89
N TYR A 57 -17.88 7.85 13.61
CA TYR A 57 -19.33 7.88 13.66
C TYR A 57 -19.89 9.20 13.13
N SER A 58 -21.00 9.09 12.41
CA SER A 58 -21.91 10.20 12.14
C SER A 58 -23.17 9.99 12.97
N ILE A 59 -23.38 10.82 13.98
CA ILE A 59 -24.46 10.68 14.97
C ILE A 59 -25.45 11.83 14.79
N ASP A 60 -26.70 11.51 14.46
CA ASP A 60 -27.79 12.51 14.45
C ASP A 60 -28.02 13.05 15.87
N LEU A 61 -27.93 14.38 16.01
CA LEU A 61 -28.09 15.08 17.28
C LEU A 61 -29.54 15.53 17.54
N LYS A 62 -30.50 15.17 16.69
CA LYS A 62 -31.93 15.47 16.87
C LYS A 62 -32.20 16.97 17.14
N GLY A 63 -31.49 17.84 16.42
CA GLY A 63 -31.63 19.30 16.55
C GLY A 63 -30.71 19.96 17.59
N HIS A 64 -29.99 19.19 18.41
CA HIS A 64 -29.06 19.76 19.40
C HIS A 64 -27.74 20.23 18.75
N THR A 65 -27.22 21.37 19.23
CA THR A 65 -25.98 22.00 18.73
C THR A 65 -24.91 22.18 19.82
N ASN A 66 -25.17 21.69 21.03
CA ASN A 66 -24.22 21.66 22.15
C ASN A 66 -24.48 20.38 22.95
N VAL A 67 -23.52 19.46 22.97
CA VAL A 67 -23.65 18.13 23.57
C VAL A 67 -22.39 17.75 24.35
N ASP A 68 -22.57 16.94 25.39
CA ASP A 68 -21.49 16.29 26.13
C ASP A 68 -21.25 14.88 25.57
N ILE A 69 -19.98 14.49 25.49
CA ILE A 69 -19.54 13.18 25.00
C ILE A 69 -18.94 12.42 26.19
N TYR A 70 -19.30 11.15 26.30
CA TYR A 70 -18.80 10.23 27.34
C TYR A 70 -18.39 8.90 26.71
N PHE A 71 -17.47 8.20 27.37
CA PHE A 71 -17.28 6.77 27.19
C PHE A 71 -17.87 6.01 28.37
N GLU A 72 -18.58 4.93 28.07
CA GLU A 72 -19.13 4.01 29.06
C GLU A 72 -18.43 2.65 28.93
N GLY A 73 -17.92 2.13 30.04
CA GLY A 73 -17.17 0.88 30.06
C GLY A 73 -16.78 0.48 31.48
N ASN A 74 -16.71 -0.83 31.76
CA ASN A 74 -16.44 -1.37 33.10
C ASN A 74 -17.34 -0.77 34.20
N GLY A 75 -18.62 -0.54 33.90
CA GLY A 75 -19.58 0.08 34.82
C GLY A 75 -19.31 1.55 35.17
N LYS A 76 -18.39 2.23 34.47
CA LYS A 76 -18.07 3.65 34.65
C LYS A 76 -18.51 4.46 33.42
N LEU A 77 -18.93 5.70 33.67
CA LEU A 77 -19.22 6.70 32.63
C LEU A 77 -18.23 7.86 32.78
N GLU A 78 -17.31 7.99 31.84
CA GLU A 78 -16.22 8.97 31.86
C GLU A 78 -16.52 10.10 30.88
N LYS A 79 -16.56 11.35 31.36
CA LYS A 79 -16.81 12.52 30.51
C LYS A 79 -15.56 12.82 29.69
N VAL A 80 -15.72 12.81 28.36
CA VAL A 80 -14.64 13.03 27.39
C VAL A 80 -14.45 14.51 27.11
N THR A 81 -15.50 15.16 26.61
CA THR A 81 -15.47 16.58 26.21
C THR A 81 -16.89 17.13 26.04
N ASN A 82 -17.00 18.45 25.91
CA ASN A 82 -18.22 19.15 25.48
C ASN A 82 -17.97 19.76 24.10
N ILE A 83 -18.90 19.54 23.17
CA ILE A 83 -18.83 20.10 21.81
C ILE A 83 -20.03 20.99 21.58
N SER A 84 -19.76 22.21 21.11
CA SER A 84 -20.80 23.15 20.69
C SER A 84 -20.44 23.76 19.34
N ALA A 85 -21.45 24.04 18.52
CA ALA A 85 -21.24 24.69 17.22
C ALA A 85 -22.33 25.71 16.90
N THR A 86 -21.91 26.91 16.48
CA THR A 86 -22.80 27.95 15.96
C THR A 86 -23.31 27.58 14.56
N LEU A 87 -24.38 28.23 14.09
CA LEU A 87 -24.90 28.03 12.73
C LEU A 87 -23.81 28.28 11.67
N SER A 88 -23.01 29.34 11.83
CA SER A 88 -21.92 29.68 10.90
C SER A 88 -20.83 28.60 10.86
N GLN A 89 -20.43 28.05 12.02
CA GLN A 89 -19.46 26.95 12.08
C GLN A 89 -19.99 25.68 11.40
N ARG A 90 -21.28 25.35 11.61
CA ARG A 90 -21.95 24.20 10.97
C ARG A 90 -22.06 24.36 9.45
N ILE A 91 -22.30 25.57 8.96
CA ILE A 91 -22.31 25.91 7.53
C ILE A 91 -20.89 25.71 6.96
N ILE A 92 -19.87 26.33 7.55
CA ILE A 92 -18.47 26.21 7.08
C ILE A 92 -18.02 24.75 7.01
N LYS A 93 -18.38 23.92 8.00
CA LYS A 93 -18.03 22.49 8.01
C LYS A 93 -18.85 21.67 7.02
N LYS A 94 -20.14 21.98 6.81
CA LYS A 94 -20.98 21.33 5.80
C LYS A 94 -20.46 21.59 4.38
N TYR A 95 -19.97 22.79 4.13
CA TYR A 95 -19.43 23.22 2.84
C TYR A 95 -17.90 23.21 2.79
N LYS A 96 -17.21 22.56 3.74
CA LYS A 96 -15.78 22.30 3.60
C LYS A 96 -15.61 21.49 2.32
N PRO A 97 -14.86 21.98 1.31
CA PRO A 97 -14.56 21.17 0.13
C PRO A 97 -13.92 19.86 0.61
N LYS A 98 -14.52 18.72 0.21
CA LYS A 98 -13.79 17.44 0.22
C LYS A 98 -12.69 17.60 -0.82
N GLY A 99 -11.45 17.80 -0.36
CA GLY A 99 -10.30 18.05 -1.22
C GLY A 99 -10.20 19.52 -1.66
N ILE A 100 -8.98 20.03 -1.67
CA ILE A 100 -8.58 21.40 -2.05
C ILE A 100 -8.92 22.47 -0.98
N LEU A 101 -8.06 22.56 0.02
CA LEU A 101 -7.90 23.78 0.82
C LEU A 101 -6.48 24.32 0.68
N ILE A 102 -6.06 24.50 -0.57
CA ILE A 102 -4.78 25.11 -0.93
C ILE A 102 -4.94 26.63 -1.11
N ASN A 103 -6.11 27.12 -1.54
CA ASN A 103 -6.30 28.54 -1.82
C ASN A 103 -6.49 29.44 -0.58
N ASN A 104 -6.86 28.89 0.58
CA ASN A 104 -7.11 29.70 1.79
C ASN A 104 -5.95 29.75 2.80
N LEU A 105 -4.93 28.89 2.67
CA LEU A 105 -3.68 29.00 3.44
C LEU A 105 -2.80 30.15 2.89
N ASN A 106 -2.78 30.34 1.57
CA ASN A 106 -2.09 31.45 0.91
C ASN A 106 -2.57 32.83 1.36
N ASN A 107 -3.86 32.96 1.71
CA ASN A 107 -4.47 34.22 2.13
C ASN A 107 -4.41 34.50 3.64
N LYS A 108 -4.03 33.51 4.47
CA LYS A 108 -3.92 33.67 5.94
C LYS A 108 -2.50 33.66 6.47
N LEU A 109 -1.51 33.29 5.65
CA LEU A 109 -0.10 33.47 5.99
C LEU A 109 0.26 34.95 5.82
N SER A 110 0.40 35.65 6.95
CA SER A 110 0.99 37.00 6.98
C SER A 110 2.33 37.03 6.23
N ASN A 111 2.72 38.18 5.68
CA ASN A 111 3.96 38.41 4.91
C ASN A 111 5.28 38.05 5.64
N LYS A 112 5.25 37.38 6.80
CA LYS A 112 6.43 37.06 7.62
C LYS A 112 7.05 35.67 7.40
N ASN A 113 6.39 34.71 6.72
CA ASN A 113 6.96 33.38 6.44
C ASN A 113 7.08 33.11 4.93
N SER A 114 8.13 33.65 4.30
CA SER A 114 8.44 33.43 2.89
C SER A 114 8.87 31.99 2.58
N SER A 115 9.50 31.27 3.52
CA SER A 115 9.93 29.87 3.31
C SER A 115 8.74 28.91 3.19
N LEU A 116 7.75 29.00 4.08
CA LEU A 116 6.56 28.15 4.04
C LEU A 116 5.71 28.39 2.77
N LYS A 117 5.65 29.63 2.27
CA LYS A 117 5.00 29.93 0.97
C LYS A 117 5.73 29.28 -0.20
N LYS A 118 7.06 29.23 -0.16
CA LYS A 118 7.87 28.54 -1.17
C LYS A 118 7.66 27.02 -1.08
N GLU A 119 7.68 26.44 0.12
CA GLU A 119 7.39 25.01 0.34
C GLU A 119 5.97 24.63 -0.10
N LEU A 120 4.97 25.49 0.15
CA LEU A 120 3.59 25.27 -0.34
C LEU A 120 3.47 25.36 -1.86
N ALA A 121 4.31 26.16 -2.52
CA ALA A 121 4.41 26.16 -3.98
C ALA A 121 5.06 24.86 -4.49
N GLU A 122 6.08 24.34 -3.80
CA GLU A 122 6.71 23.04 -4.09
C GLU A 122 5.74 21.85 -3.88
N ILE A 123 4.83 21.93 -2.88
CA ILE A 123 3.73 20.97 -2.69
C ILE A 123 2.80 20.98 -3.92
N ASN A 124 2.42 22.16 -4.42
CA ASN A 124 1.52 22.28 -5.58
C ASN A 124 2.19 21.86 -6.89
N ASP A 125 3.47 22.15 -7.05
CA ASP A 125 4.32 21.72 -8.17
C ASP A 125 4.68 20.21 -8.09
N GLY A 126 4.27 19.55 -7.01
CA GLY A 126 4.61 18.16 -6.69
C GLY A 126 3.44 17.20 -6.61
N LEU A 127 2.21 17.69 -6.72
CA LEU A 127 1.05 16.83 -6.96
C LEU A 127 1.17 16.27 -8.38
N ILE A 128 1.60 15.01 -8.49
CA ILE A 128 1.70 14.30 -9.75
C ILE A 128 0.31 14.22 -10.36
N ASP A 129 0.11 14.92 -11.48
CA ASP A 129 -1.08 14.75 -12.28
C ASP A 129 -0.86 13.55 -13.22
N MET A 130 -1.17 12.35 -12.75
CA MET A 130 -1.13 11.14 -13.59
C MET A 130 -2.12 11.19 -14.77
N LYS A 131 -3.03 12.16 -14.78
CA LYS A 131 -3.91 12.43 -15.92
C LYS A 131 -3.30 13.42 -16.91
N ASN A 132 -2.08 13.91 -16.67
CA ASN A 132 -1.36 14.71 -17.63
C ASN A 132 -0.88 13.81 -18.77
N SER A 133 -1.78 13.60 -19.73
CA SER A 133 -1.57 12.77 -20.91
C SER A 133 -0.36 13.21 -21.74
N GLU A 134 0.07 14.46 -21.65
CA GLU A 134 1.23 14.97 -22.40
C GLU A 134 2.55 14.38 -21.89
N GLU A 135 2.74 14.32 -20.56
CA GLU A 135 3.94 13.74 -19.96
C GLU A 135 4.07 12.26 -20.30
N TYR A 136 2.97 11.52 -20.17
CA TYR A 136 2.97 10.11 -20.46
C TYR A 136 3.16 9.83 -21.96
N SER A 137 2.54 10.62 -22.84
CA SER A 137 2.76 10.52 -24.29
C SER A 137 4.23 10.78 -24.68
N ALA A 138 4.86 11.78 -24.05
CA ALA A 138 6.29 12.06 -24.25
C ALA A 138 7.19 10.92 -23.73
N TRP A 139 6.79 10.24 -22.65
CA TRP A 139 7.47 9.06 -22.14
C TRP A 139 7.35 7.88 -23.09
N LEU A 140 6.14 7.58 -23.58
CA LEU A 140 5.86 6.48 -24.53
C LEU A 140 6.74 6.61 -25.79
N ALA A 141 6.82 7.81 -26.36
CA ALA A 141 7.64 8.09 -27.54
C ALA A 141 9.14 7.74 -27.39
N LYS A 142 9.64 7.59 -26.16
CA LYS A 142 11.04 7.24 -25.86
C LYS A 142 11.23 5.81 -25.36
N HIS A 143 10.14 5.12 -24.97
CA HIS A 143 10.21 3.85 -24.22
C HIS A 143 9.44 2.70 -24.88
N GLU A 144 8.78 2.93 -26.02
CA GLU A 144 8.11 1.90 -26.83
C GLU A 144 9.05 1.19 -27.84
N GLU A 145 10.36 1.40 -27.78
CA GLU A 145 11.28 0.60 -28.60
C GLU A 145 11.42 -0.82 -28.05
N PHE A 146 11.04 -1.81 -28.86
CA PHE A 146 11.15 -3.22 -28.51
C PHE A 146 12.26 -3.92 -29.28
N GLU A 147 12.94 -4.86 -28.62
CA GLU A 147 13.93 -5.67 -29.31
C GLU A 147 13.22 -6.66 -30.26
N PRO A 148 13.74 -6.88 -31.48
CA PRO A 148 13.18 -7.86 -32.39
C PRO A 148 13.26 -9.27 -31.79
N THR A 149 12.30 -10.12 -32.17
CA THR A 149 12.21 -11.52 -31.72
C THR A 149 13.54 -12.24 -31.92
N LYS A 150 14.08 -12.80 -30.83
CA LYS A 150 15.30 -13.62 -30.85
C LYS A 150 14.95 -15.10 -31.01
N GLU A 151 15.88 -15.89 -31.55
CA GLU A 151 15.80 -17.33 -31.44
C GLU A 151 16.07 -17.75 -29.99
N TYR A 152 15.07 -18.37 -29.34
CA TYR A 152 15.18 -18.83 -27.96
C TYR A 152 15.53 -20.32 -27.89
N SER A 153 16.46 -20.65 -26.99
CA SER A 153 16.77 -22.03 -26.63
C SER A 153 15.64 -22.68 -25.83
N TYR A 154 14.97 -21.89 -24.98
CA TYR A 154 13.84 -22.31 -24.17
C TYR A 154 12.57 -21.63 -24.67
N GLN A 155 11.61 -22.43 -25.16
CA GLN A 155 10.37 -21.95 -25.78
C GLN A 155 9.15 -22.56 -25.07
N PRO A 156 8.88 -22.19 -23.81
CA PRO A 156 7.76 -22.72 -23.07
C PRO A 156 6.43 -22.28 -23.67
N LYS A 157 5.47 -23.21 -23.77
CA LYS A 157 4.13 -22.86 -24.21
C LYS A 157 3.40 -22.07 -23.12
N ILE A 158 2.82 -20.92 -23.47
CA ILE A 158 2.01 -20.10 -22.56
C ILE A 158 0.52 -20.30 -22.88
N SER A 159 -0.28 -20.69 -21.90
CA SER A 159 -1.74 -20.76 -22.00
C SER A 159 -2.36 -19.48 -21.47
N ILE A 160 -2.97 -18.68 -22.33
CA ILE A 160 -3.73 -17.49 -21.92
C ILE A 160 -5.12 -17.93 -21.51
N VAL A 161 -5.46 -17.73 -20.25
CA VAL A 161 -6.72 -18.15 -19.64
C VAL A 161 -7.64 -16.94 -19.51
N MET A 162 -8.84 -17.04 -20.08
CA MET A 162 -9.77 -15.92 -20.20
C MET A 162 -11.22 -16.34 -19.90
N PRO A 163 -11.81 -15.89 -18.79
CA PRO A 163 -13.25 -16.02 -18.54
C PRO A 163 -14.03 -15.00 -19.38
N VAL A 164 -15.14 -15.41 -19.98
CA VAL A 164 -15.97 -14.56 -20.84
C VAL A 164 -17.42 -14.61 -20.37
N TYR A 165 -18.06 -13.45 -20.21
CA TYR A 165 -19.50 -13.38 -19.91
C TYR A 165 -20.11 -12.09 -20.48
N ASN A 166 -20.98 -12.23 -21.48
CA ASN A 166 -21.79 -11.13 -22.06
C ASN A 166 -21.02 -9.89 -22.53
N VAL A 167 -19.74 -10.01 -22.86
CA VAL A 167 -18.93 -8.92 -23.44
C VAL A 167 -19.31 -8.68 -24.91
N PRO A 168 -19.49 -7.42 -25.36
CA PRO A 168 -19.68 -7.13 -26.78
C PRO A 168 -18.60 -7.76 -27.67
N GLY A 169 -19.00 -8.32 -28.80
CA GLY A 169 -18.11 -9.03 -29.72
C GLY A 169 -17.00 -8.16 -30.29
N GLU A 170 -17.24 -6.85 -30.41
CA GLU A 170 -16.24 -5.85 -30.77
C GLU A 170 -15.04 -5.84 -29.81
N TYR A 171 -15.30 -5.70 -28.50
CA TYR A 171 -14.23 -5.63 -27.48
C TYR A 171 -13.51 -6.96 -27.34
N LEU A 172 -14.27 -8.06 -27.36
CA LEU A 172 -13.70 -9.41 -27.34
C LEU A 172 -12.83 -9.66 -28.58
N GLY A 173 -13.25 -9.18 -29.75
CA GLY A 173 -12.48 -9.26 -30.98
C GLY A 173 -11.15 -8.51 -30.87
N TYR A 174 -11.16 -7.28 -30.35
CA TYR A 174 -9.93 -6.51 -30.10
C TYR A 174 -8.98 -7.20 -29.13
N CYS A 175 -9.51 -7.77 -28.02
CA CYS A 175 -8.73 -8.56 -27.08
C CYS A 175 -8.08 -9.77 -27.78
N LEU A 176 -8.87 -10.59 -28.47
CA LEU A 176 -8.39 -11.79 -29.16
C LEU A 176 -7.35 -11.48 -30.25
N ASP A 177 -7.58 -10.45 -31.07
CA ASP A 177 -6.62 -10.05 -32.10
C ASP A 177 -5.30 -9.55 -31.48
N SER A 178 -5.33 -8.89 -30.32
CA SER A 178 -4.10 -8.46 -29.61
C SER A 178 -3.22 -9.65 -29.18
N ILE A 179 -3.85 -10.77 -28.80
CA ILE A 179 -3.15 -12.01 -28.41
C ILE A 179 -2.68 -12.77 -29.66
N LEU A 180 -3.51 -12.84 -30.71
CA LEU A 180 -3.14 -13.52 -31.95
C LEU A 180 -1.94 -12.88 -32.66
N ASN A 181 -1.77 -11.56 -32.50
CA ASN A 181 -0.69 -10.77 -33.09
C ASN A 181 0.61 -10.77 -32.27
N GLN A 182 0.69 -11.48 -31.13
CA GLN A 182 1.89 -11.54 -30.30
C GLN A 182 3.12 -12.01 -31.09
N THR A 183 4.29 -11.41 -30.88
CA THR A 183 5.49 -11.85 -31.65
C THR A 183 6.05 -13.21 -31.24
N TYR A 184 5.70 -13.70 -30.05
CA TYR A 184 5.96 -15.07 -29.63
C TYR A 184 4.75 -15.95 -30.00
N GLN A 185 4.98 -17.05 -30.73
CA GLN A 185 3.90 -17.82 -31.37
C GLN A 185 3.55 -19.15 -30.68
N ASN A 186 4.36 -19.63 -29.72
CA ASN A 186 4.08 -20.86 -28.98
C ASN A 186 3.15 -20.58 -27.78
N PHE A 187 1.90 -20.26 -28.08
CA PHE A 187 0.86 -20.05 -27.07
C PHE A 187 -0.45 -20.72 -27.47
N GLU A 188 -1.39 -20.74 -26.54
CA GLU A 188 -2.80 -21.05 -26.80
C GLU A 188 -3.70 -20.13 -25.99
N ILE A 189 -4.94 -19.95 -26.45
CA ILE A 189 -5.96 -19.15 -25.78
C ILE A 189 -7.05 -20.10 -25.30
N CYS A 190 -7.18 -20.23 -23.99
CA CYS A 190 -8.13 -21.09 -23.30
C CYS A 190 -9.25 -20.23 -22.73
N ILE A 191 -10.44 -20.37 -23.30
CA ILE A 191 -11.59 -19.51 -23.02
C ILE A 191 -12.69 -20.34 -22.38
N ALA A 192 -13.30 -19.80 -21.33
CA ALA A 192 -14.55 -20.31 -20.79
C ALA A 192 -15.64 -19.25 -20.94
N ASP A 193 -16.60 -19.53 -21.82
CA ASP A 193 -17.84 -18.76 -21.87
C ASP A 193 -18.72 -19.18 -20.68
N ASP A 194 -18.98 -18.26 -19.75
CA ASP A 194 -19.69 -18.51 -18.50
C ASP A 194 -21.22 -18.42 -18.67
N CYS A 195 -21.73 -19.16 -19.66
CA CYS A 195 -23.14 -19.20 -20.03
C CYS A 195 -23.62 -17.81 -20.49
N SER A 196 -22.94 -17.21 -21.46
CA SER A 196 -23.38 -15.94 -22.04
C SER A 196 -24.76 -16.07 -22.69
N THR A 197 -25.53 -14.99 -22.60
CA THR A 197 -26.83 -14.82 -23.28
C THR A 197 -26.74 -13.84 -24.44
N ASN A 198 -25.66 -13.07 -24.52
CA ASN A 198 -25.39 -12.17 -25.62
C ASN A 198 -24.93 -12.98 -26.85
N GLU A 199 -25.76 -12.96 -27.91
CA GLU A 199 -25.50 -13.69 -29.16
C GLU A 199 -24.20 -13.24 -29.84
N ASP A 200 -23.90 -11.94 -29.81
CA ASP A 200 -22.69 -11.36 -30.41
C ASP A 200 -21.40 -11.92 -29.76
N THR A 201 -21.41 -12.09 -28.44
CA THR A 201 -20.32 -12.76 -27.70
C THR A 201 -20.10 -14.19 -28.22
N ILE A 202 -21.19 -14.97 -28.32
CA ILE A 202 -21.15 -16.38 -28.70
C ILE A 202 -20.70 -16.54 -30.15
N GLU A 203 -21.23 -15.72 -31.05
CA GLU A 203 -20.87 -15.72 -32.48
C GLU A 203 -19.41 -15.34 -32.67
N THR A 204 -18.93 -14.32 -31.94
CA THR A 204 -17.52 -13.93 -31.94
C THR A 204 -16.62 -15.09 -31.49
N LEU A 205 -16.93 -15.76 -30.38
CA LEU A 205 -16.16 -16.92 -29.91
C LEU A 205 -16.11 -18.04 -30.96
N LYS A 206 -17.26 -18.39 -31.56
CA LYS A 206 -17.33 -19.41 -32.62
C LYS A 206 -16.51 -19.03 -33.84
N LYS A 207 -16.58 -17.76 -34.27
CA LYS A 207 -15.81 -17.21 -35.38
C LYS A 207 -14.30 -17.35 -35.12
N TYR A 208 -13.80 -16.90 -33.98
CA TYR A 208 -12.37 -16.96 -33.66
C TYR A 208 -11.88 -18.40 -33.46
N MET A 209 -12.67 -19.26 -32.82
CA MET A 209 -12.37 -20.69 -32.68
C MET A 209 -12.23 -21.40 -34.05
N SER A 210 -13.02 -20.99 -35.05
CA SER A 210 -12.89 -21.51 -36.43
C SER A 210 -11.70 -20.94 -37.20
N ARG A 211 -11.21 -19.76 -36.80
CA ARG A 211 -10.15 -19.01 -37.49
C ARG A 211 -8.75 -19.47 -37.09
N ASP A 212 -8.54 -19.82 -35.82
CA ASP A 212 -7.21 -20.19 -35.31
C ASP A 212 -7.29 -21.39 -34.35
N SER A 213 -6.56 -22.45 -34.67
CA SER A 213 -6.53 -23.70 -33.87
C SER A 213 -5.96 -23.55 -32.46
N ARG A 214 -5.30 -22.43 -32.15
CA ARG A 214 -4.79 -22.11 -30.81
C ARG A 214 -5.91 -21.64 -29.87
N ILE A 215 -7.09 -21.31 -30.39
CA ILE A 215 -8.23 -20.86 -29.60
C ILE A 215 -9.10 -22.05 -29.22
N LYS A 216 -9.18 -22.32 -27.92
CA LYS A 216 -9.99 -23.38 -27.33
C LYS A 216 -11.08 -22.74 -26.48
N VAL A 217 -12.34 -23.08 -26.75
CA VAL A 217 -13.49 -22.52 -26.02
C VAL A 217 -14.29 -23.65 -25.38
N VAL A 218 -14.58 -23.52 -24.09
CA VAL A 218 -15.62 -24.30 -23.41
C VAL A 218 -16.82 -23.40 -23.16
N PHE A 219 -18.00 -23.83 -23.62
CA PHE A 219 -19.27 -23.17 -23.33
C PHE A 219 -19.90 -23.82 -22.11
N ARG A 220 -19.93 -23.09 -20.99
CA ARG A 220 -20.46 -23.60 -19.73
C ARG A 220 -21.98 -23.63 -19.77
N GLU A 221 -22.57 -24.70 -19.23
CA GLU A 221 -24.03 -24.85 -19.16
C GLU A 221 -24.68 -24.00 -18.04
N LYS A 222 -23.86 -23.49 -17.11
CA LYS A 222 -24.30 -22.71 -15.95
C LYS A 222 -23.31 -21.60 -15.65
N ASN A 223 -23.84 -20.40 -15.42
CA ASN A 223 -23.06 -19.27 -14.92
C ASN A 223 -22.48 -19.63 -13.54
N GLY A 224 -21.15 -19.59 -13.44
CA GLY A 224 -20.40 -19.90 -12.23
C GLY A 224 -19.56 -18.74 -11.72
N HIS A 225 -19.74 -17.56 -12.31
CA HIS A 225 -18.94 -16.36 -12.12
C HIS A 225 -17.45 -16.57 -12.43
N ILE A 226 -16.67 -15.50 -12.24
CA ILE A 226 -15.28 -15.42 -12.68
C ILE A 226 -14.42 -16.60 -12.20
N SER A 227 -14.44 -16.96 -10.90
CA SER A 227 -13.57 -18.03 -10.39
C SER A 227 -13.83 -19.40 -11.03
N ARG A 228 -15.11 -19.79 -11.23
CA ARG A 228 -15.41 -21.08 -11.87
C ARG A 228 -15.14 -21.03 -13.37
N ALA A 229 -15.46 -19.92 -14.02
CA ALA A 229 -15.18 -19.74 -15.44
C ALA A 229 -13.67 -19.84 -15.71
N THR A 230 -12.85 -19.11 -14.95
CA THR A 230 -11.39 -19.16 -15.06
C THR A 230 -10.84 -20.56 -14.80
N ASN A 231 -11.40 -21.31 -13.84
CA ASN A 231 -11.03 -22.72 -13.62
C ASN A 231 -11.38 -23.63 -14.81
N SER A 232 -12.53 -23.45 -15.46
CA SER A 232 -12.84 -24.22 -16.67
C SER A 232 -11.91 -23.89 -17.84
N ALA A 233 -11.46 -22.65 -17.95
CA ALA A 233 -10.43 -22.28 -18.91
C ALA A 233 -9.05 -22.86 -18.53
N LEU A 234 -8.69 -22.91 -17.24
CA LEU A 234 -7.49 -23.60 -16.76
C LEU A 234 -7.48 -25.10 -17.10
N GLU A 235 -8.64 -25.77 -17.11
CA GLU A 235 -8.74 -27.19 -17.49
C GLU A 235 -8.37 -27.44 -18.97
N LEU A 236 -8.52 -26.45 -19.84
CA LEU A 236 -8.12 -26.52 -21.26
C LEU A 236 -6.62 -26.27 -21.47
N ALA A 237 -5.95 -25.67 -20.48
CA ALA A 237 -4.57 -25.21 -20.55
C ALA A 237 -3.57 -26.39 -20.54
N THR A 238 -2.66 -26.36 -21.50
CA THR A 238 -1.60 -27.36 -21.72
C THR A 238 -0.20 -26.76 -21.67
N GLY A 239 -0.11 -25.44 -21.55
CA GLY A 239 1.15 -24.72 -21.42
C GLY A 239 1.85 -24.98 -20.10
N GLU A 240 3.17 -24.78 -20.10
CA GLU A 240 3.96 -24.80 -18.88
C GLU A 240 3.65 -23.59 -17.98
N PHE A 241 3.25 -22.48 -18.60
CA PHE A 241 2.83 -21.26 -17.93
C PHE A 241 1.40 -20.89 -18.31
N VAL A 242 0.72 -20.22 -17.38
CA VAL A 242 -0.61 -19.65 -17.55
C VAL A 242 -0.52 -18.13 -17.45
N GLY A 243 -0.99 -17.42 -18.47
CA GLY A 243 -1.21 -15.97 -18.45
C GLY A 243 -2.67 -15.66 -18.15
N LEU A 244 -2.94 -14.69 -17.27
CA LEU A 244 -4.31 -14.25 -16.96
C LEU A 244 -4.69 -13.06 -17.84
N MET A 245 -5.87 -13.10 -18.47
CA MET A 245 -6.32 -12.05 -19.39
C MET A 245 -7.81 -11.75 -19.18
N ASP A 246 -8.16 -10.47 -19.10
CA ASP A 246 -9.55 -10.02 -19.12
C ASP A 246 -10.06 -9.87 -20.57
N ASN A 247 -11.35 -10.14 -20.76
CA ASN A 247 -11.94 -10.37 -22.08
C ASN A 247 -12.19 -9.10 -22.93
N ASP A 248 -11.91 -7.93 -22.38
CA ASP A 248 -12.09 -6.61 -22.98
C ASP A 248 -10.78 -5.79 -23.05
N ASP A 249 -9.68 -6.33 -22.50
CA ASP A 249 -8.39 -5.66 -22.42
C ASP A 249 -7.48 -5.93 -23.61
N LYS A 250 -6.35 -5.22 -23.68
CA LYS A 250 -5.37 -5.34 -24.76
C LYS A 250 -4.01 -5.75 -24.21
N LEU A 251 -3.41 -6.75 -24.84
CA LEU A 251 -2.05 -7.17 -24.56
C LEU A 251 -1.07 -6.47 -25.51
N GLU A 252 0.05 -5.96 -25.00
CA GLU A 252 1.10 -5.34 -25.81
C GLU A 252 1.72 -6.38 -26.76
N ILE A 253 2.05 -6.00 -28.00
CA ILE A 253 2.38 -6.95 -29.09
C ILE A 253 3.61 -7.85 -28.79
N HIS A 254 4.48 -7.41 -27.88
CA HIS A 254 5.68 -8.13 -27.46
C HIS A 254 5.59 -8.74 -26.05
N ALA A 255 4.44 -8.68 -25.38
CA ALA A 255 4.29 -9.10 -23.98
C ALA A 255 4.76 -10.54 -23.73
N LEU A 256 4.32 -11.49 -24.56
CA LEU A 256 4.73 -12.89 -24.42
C LEU A 256 6.22 -13.09 -24.74
N ASN A 257 6.77 -12.28 -25.66
CA ASN A 257 8.20 -12.32 -25.98
C ASN A 257 9.05 -11.86 -24.79
N GLU A 258 8.65 -10.79 -24.09
CA GLU A 258 9.32 -10.28 -22.88
C GLU A 258 9.32 -11.31 -21.75
N VAL A 259 8.21 -12.03 -21.56
CA VAL A 259 8.12 -13.15 -20.61
C VAL A 259 9.13 -14.24 -20.94
N VAL A 260 9.18 -14.67 -22.21
CA VAL A 260 10.11 -15.73 -22.66
C VAL A 260 11.57 -15.27 -22.62
N ASN A 261 11.84 -13.98 -22.89
CA ASN A 261 13.17 -13.37 -22.73
C ASN A 261 13.69 -13.54 -21.29
N VAL A 262 12.84 -13.25 -20.31
CA VAL A 262 13.17 -13.38 -18.89
C VAL A 262 13.40 -14.84 -18.53
N LEU A 263 12.54 -15.75 -18.98
CA LEU A 263 12.67 -17.19 -18.73
C LEU A 263 13.93 -17.81 -19.37
N ASN A 264 14.41 -17.28 -20.50
CA ASN A 264 15.69 -17.72 -21.08
C ASN A 264 16.89 -17.24 -20.27
N LYS A 265 16.77 -16.13 -19.54
CA LYS A 265 17.83 -15.67 -18.60
C LYS A 265 17.77 -16.43 -17.29
N ASN A 266 16.58 -16.80 -16.83
CA ASN A 266 16.37 -17.56 -15.61
C ASN A 266 15.14 -18.48 -15.75
N PRO A 267 15.33 -19.76 -16.09
CA PRO A 267 14.22 -20.70 -16.31
C PRO A 267 13.53 -21.14 -15.02
N ASP A 268 14.12 -20.84 -13.85
CA ASP A 268 13.58 -21.21 -12.54
C ASP A 268 12.46 -20.26 -12.08
N ILE A 269 12.21 -19.14 -12.76
CA ILE A 269 11.16 -18.19 -12.39
C ILE A 269 9.79 -18.87 -12.45
N ASP A 270 8.98 -18.62 -11.43
CA ASP A 270 7.69 -19.28 -11.23
C ASP A 270 6.51 -18.34 -11.47
N PHE A 271 6.68 -17.05 -11.21
CA PHE A 271 5.62 -16.06 -11.34
C PHE A 271 6.21 -14.76 -11.89
N ILE A 272 5.69 -14.30 -13.01
CA ILE A 272 6.05 -13.06 -13.68
C ILE A 272 4.85 -12.11 -13.66
N TYR A 273 5.10 -10.83 -13.39
CA TYR A 273 4.11 -9.77 -13.61
C TYR A 273 4.72 -8.55 -14.28
N THR A 274 3.88 -7.67 -14.83
CA THR A 274 4.30 -6.51 -15.63
C THR A 274 3.70 -5.21 -15.10
N ASP A 275 4.23 -4.08 -15.54
CA ASP A 275 3.50 -2.81 -15.43
C ASP A 275 2.26 -2.82 -16.36
N GLU A 276 1.33 -1.92 -16.08
CA GLU A 276 0.08 -1.75 -16.83
C GLU A 276 -0.26 -0.26 -16.96
N ASP A 277 -1.13 0.08 -17.89
CA ASP A 277 -1.77 1.39 -17.98
C ASP A 277 -3.23 1.23 -18.43
N LYS A 278 -3.90 2.34 -18.72
CA LYS A 278 -5.24 2.35 -19.29
C LYS A 278 -5.21 2.78 -20.74
N ILE A 279 -6.18 2.28 -21.50
CA ILE A 279 -6.39 2.65 -22.89
C ILE A 279 -7.86 2.96 -23.16
N ASP A 280 -8.13 4.07 -23.86
CA ASP A 280 -9.49 4.42 -24.31
C ASP A 280 -9.84 3.76 -25.65
N MET A 281 -11.00 4.11 -26.21
CA MET A 281 -11.49 3.52 -27.46
C MET A 281 -10.81 4.11 -28.70
N GLU A 282 -10.16 5.26 -28.55
CA GLU A 282 -9.34 5.93 -29.55
C GLU A 282 -7.86 5.48 -29.49
N GLU A 283 -7.56 4.48 -28.67
CA GLU A 283 -6.22 3.94 -28.41
C GLU A 283 -5.25 4.92 -27.74
N ASN A 284 -5.77 5.96 -27.08
CA ASN A 284 -4.96 6.83 -26.24
C ASN A 284 -4.69 6.17 -24.89
N ARG A 285 -3.44 6.23 -24.45
CA ARG A 285 -2.95 5.60 -23.23
C ARG A 285 -2.85 6.61 -22.08
N SER A 286 -3.19 6.19 -20.86
CA SER A 286 -3.20 7.06 -19.66
C SER A 286 -3.08 6.27 -18.34
N ASP A 287 -2.96 6.97 -17.21
CA ASP A 287 -2.92 6.39 -15.85
C ASP A 287 -1.94 5.20 -15.70
N PRO A 288 -0.63 5.37 -16.00
CA PRO A 288 0.33 4.28 -15.86
C PRO A 288 0.47 3.82 -14.40
N HIS A 289 0.44 2.51 -14.21
CA HIS A 289 0.74 1.87 -12.94
C HIS A 289 2.11 1.21 -13.00
N PHE A 290 3.12 2.01 -12.66
CA PHE A 290 4.51 1.56 -12.51
C PHE A 290 4.70 0.90 -11.13
N LYS A 291 4.85 -0.41 -11.13
CA LYS A 291 4.88 -1.28 -9.95
C LYS A 291 6.29 -1.42 -9.41
N SER A 292 6.42 -1.70 -8.12
CA SER A 292 7.70 -2.14 -7.57
C SER A 292 8.00 -3.58 -7.98
N ASP A 293 9.23 -4.04 -7.73
CA ASP A 293 9.50 -5.47 -7.68
C ASP A 293 8.77 -6.11 -6.48
N PHE A 294 8.85 -7.43 -6.37
CA PHE A 294 7.97 -8.22 -5.49
C PHE A 294 8.13 -7.86 -4.01
N ALA A 295 7.11 -7.26 -3.42
CA ALA A 295 7.08 -6.74 -2.07
C ALA A 295 5.93 -7.38 -1.29
N LEU A 296 6.26 -8.37 -0.44
CA LEU A 296 5.27 -9.18 0.25
C LEU A 296 4.39 -8.36 1.21
N ASP A 297 5.00 -7.46 1.99
CA ASP A 297 4.26 -6.68 2.98
C ASP A 297 3.42 -5.59 2.30
N THR A 298 3.89 -5.05 1.18
CA THR A 298 3.10 -4.20 0.29
C THR A 298 1.90 -4.95 -0.29
N LEU A 299 2.07 -6.21 -0.72
CA LEU A 299 0.98 -7.03 -1.26
C LEU A 299 -0.15 -7.21 -0.25
N TYR A 300 0.16 -7.33 1.05
CA TYR A 300 -0.87 -7.39 2.09
C TYR A 300 -1.70 -6.10 2.20
N GLY A 301 -1.12 -4.95 1.83
CA GLY A 301 -1.83 -3.67 1.74
C GLY A 301 -2.84 -3.60 0.59
N GLY A 302 -2.67 -4.42 -0.45
CA GLY A 302 -3.56 -4.48 -1.60
C GLY A 302 -2.89 -5.17 -2.79
N ASN A 303 -3.71 -5.68 -3.73
CA ASN A 303 -3.20 -6.33 -4.93
C ASN A 303 -2.59 -5.30 -5.90
N TYR A 304 -1.33 -4.93 -5.71
CA TYR A 304 -0.62 -4.04 -6.63
C TYR A 304 -0.11 -4.78 -7.89
N ILE A 305 -0.11 -6.12 -7.87
CA ILE A 305 0.38 -6.95 -9.00
C ILE A 305 -0.59 -6.84 -10.18
N CYS A 306 -1.90 -6.95 -9.95
CA CYS A 306 -2.93 -6.84 -10.99
C CYS A 306 -2.57 -7.64 -12.27
N HIS A 307 -2.45 -6.94 -13.41
CA HIS A 307 -2.22 -7.49 -14.74
C HIS A 307 -0.84 -7.04 -15.28
N PHE A 308 -0.24 -7.66 -16.28
CA PHE A 308 -0.45 -9.01 -16.77
C PHE A 308 0.34 -9.97 -15.89
N SER A 309 -0.25 -11.10 -15.51
CA SER A 309 0.37 -12.09 -14.63
C SER A 309 0.56 -13.42 -15.37
N VAL A 310 1.80 -13.94 -15.39
CA VAL A 310 2.16 -15.23 -15.99
C VAL A 310 2.79 -16.15 -14.95
N ILE A 311 2.14 -17.27 -14.68
CA ILE A 311 2.44 -18.16 -13.54
C ILE A 311 2.69 -19.57 -14.05
N ARG A 312 3.69 -20.25 -13.48
CA ARG A 312 3.98 -21.66 -13.78
C ARG A 312 2.76 -22.52 -13.41
N LYS A 313 2.23 -23.25 -14.38
CA LYS A 313 0.97 -24.01 -14.24
C LYS A 313 1.03 -25.02 -13.09
N SER A 314 2.17 -25.68 -12.89
CA SER A 314 2.36 -26.65 -11.80
C SER A 314 2.08 -26.07 -10.41
N ILE A 315 2.29 -24.76 -10.20
CA ILE A 315 1.96 -24.10 -8.92
C ILE A 315 0.46 -23.87 -8.81
N ILE A 316 -0.19 -23.39 -9.87
CA ILE A 316 -1.65 -23.22 -9.91
C ILE A 316 -2.35 -24.55 -9.64
N ASP A 317 -1.89 -25.62 -10.29
CA ASP A 317 -2.41 -26.97 -10.11
C ASP A 317 -2.23 -27.44 -8.65
N LYS A 318 -1.05 -27.20 -8.07
CA LYS A 318 -0.74 -27.56 -6.67
C LYS A 318 -1.67 -26.88 -5.67
N ILE A 319 -2.02 -25.61 -5.90
CA ILE A 319 -2.88 -24.83 -4.99
C ILE A 319 -4.38 -24.93 -5.33
N GLY A 320 -4.76 -25.68 -6.38
CA GLY A 320 -6.14 -25.94 -6.77
C GLY A 320 -6.85 -24.81 -7.51
N GLY A 321 -6.12 -23.93 -8.21
CA GLY A 321 -6.71 -22.86 -9.02
C GLY A 321 -7.42 -21.75 -8.22
N PHE A 322 -8.48 -21.19 -8.80
CA PHE A 322 -9.27 -20.09 -8.23
C PHE A 322 -10.34 -20.59 -7.26
N ARG A 323 -10.50 -19.92 -6.11
CA ARG A 323 -11.54 -20.26 -5.13
C ARG A 323 -12.82 -19.47 -5.39
N THR A 324 -13.97 -20.12 -5.22
CA THR A 324 -15.27 -19.44 -5.23
C THR A 324 -15.51 -18.68 -3.94
N GLY A 325 -16.23 -17.56 -3.99
CA GLY A 325 -16.48 -16.69 -2.84
C GLY A 325 -15.39 -15.63 -2.61
N TYR A 326 -14.55 -15.39 -3.61
CA TYR A 326 -13.53 -14.33 -3.67
C TYR A 326 -13.69 -13.46 -4.93
N GLU A 327 -14.84 -13.54 -5.60
CA GLU A 327 -15.12 -12.80 -6.82
C GLU A 327 -14.94 -11.28 -6.58
N GLY A 328 -14.21 -10.62 -7.47
CA GLY A 328 -13.72 -9.24 -7.33
C GLY A 328 -12.34 -9.12 -6.68
N ALA A 329 -11.85 -10.18 -6.04
CA ALA A 329 -10.50 -10.28 -5.46
C ALA A 329 -9.85 -11.65 -5.72
N GLN A 330 -10.31 -12.37 -6.75
CA GLN A 330 -9.90 -13.74 -7.04
C GLN A 330 -8.40 -13.85 -7.36
N ASP A 331 -7.85 -12.87 -8.06
CA ASP A 331 -6.42 -12.82 -8.38
C ASP A 331 -5.60 -12.53 -7.13
N PHE A 332 -6.11 -11.67 -6.25
CA PHE A 332 -5.45 -11.38 -4.98
C PHE A 332 -5.38 -12.62 -4.09
N ASP A 333 -6.47 -13.38 -3.98
CA ASP A 333 -6.48 -14.69 -3.30
C ASP A 333 -5.47 -15.67 -3.91
N LEU A 334 -5.45 -15.78 -5.25
CA LEU A 334 -4.53 -16.66 -5.95
C LEU A 334 -3.08 -16.27 -5.67
N PHE A 335 -2.73 -15.00 -5.83
CA PHE A 335 -1.36 -14.50 -5.65
C PHE A 335 -0.88 -14.69 -4.23
N LEU A 336 -1.71 -14.36 -3.22
CA LEU A 336 -1.40 -14.65 -1.82
C LEU A 336 -1.06 -16.14 -1.63
N ARG A 337 -1.87 -17.06 -2.15
CA ARG A 337 -1.60 -18.50 -2.04
C ARG A 337 -0.32 -18.92 -2.78
N ILE A 338 -0.02 -18.35 -3.94
CA ILE A 338 1.23 -18.61 -4.70
C ILE A 338 2.47 -18.22 -3.87
N THR A 339 2.42 -17.11 -3.13
CA THR A 339 3.57 -16.68 -2.28
C THR A 339 3.93 -17.67 -1.17
N ASN A 340 3.04 -18.61 -0.82
CA ASN A 340 3.36 -19.70 0.11
C ASN A 340 4.14 -20.84 -0.56
N GLU A 341 4.11 -20.92 -1.88
CA GLU A 341 4.71 -22.02 -2.65
C GLU A 341 6.05 -21.64 -3.30
N THR A 342 6.26 -20.36 -3.58
CA THR A 342 7.49 -19.88 -4.22
C THR A 342 7.84 -18.45 -3.83
N ASN A 343 9.13 -18.15 -3.85
CA ASN A 343 9.69 -16.79 -3.80
C ASN A 343 10.37 -16.39 -5.12
N LYS A 344 10.29 -17.22 -6.16
CA LYS A 344 10.89 -17.00 -7.48
C LYS A 344 9.98 -16.14 -8.36
N ILE A 345 9.70 -14.93 -7.87
CA ILE A 345 8.78 -13.97 -8.47
C ILE A 345 9.60 -12.89 -9.16
N TYR A 346 9.24 -12.54 -10.40
CA TYR A 346 9.97 -11.58 -11.21
C TYR A 346 9.03 -10.52 -11.79
N HIS A 347 9.44 -9.27 -11.70
CA HIS A 347 8.73 -8.14 -12.26
C HIS A 347 9.40 -7.69 -13.57
N ILE A 348 8.62 -7.54 -14.64
CA ILE A 348 9.05 -6.89 -15.87
C ILE A 348 8.57 -5.43 -15.82
N PRO A 349 9.46 -4.45 -15.55
CA PRO A 349 9.10 -3.03 -15.45
C PRO A 349 8.92 -2.42 -16.84
N LYS A 350 7.95 -2.95 -17.58
CA LYS A 350 7.48 -2.52 -18.91
C LYS A 350 5.96 -2.58 -18.89
N VAL A 351 5.32 -1.59 -19.49
CA VAL A 351 3.86 -1.59 -19.65
C VAL A 351 3.49 -2.55 -20.76
N LEU A 352 3.01 -3.74 -20.38
CA LEU A 352 2.73 -4.84 -21.31
C LEU A 352 1.24 -5.22 -21.35
N TYR A 353 0.43 -4.51 -20.59
CA TYR A 353 -1.01 -4.70 -20.48
C TYR A 353 -1.72 -3.35 -20.46
N HIS A 354 -2.80 -3.25 -21.21
CA HIS A 354 -3.61 -2.04 -21.29
C HIS A 354 -5.05 -2.34 -20.87
N TRP A 355 -5.44 -1.73 -19.75
CA TRP A 355 -6.77 -1.86 -19.17
C TRP A 355 -7.75 -0.96 -19.93
N ARG A 356 -8.70 -1.56 -20.65
CA ARG A 356 -9.60 -0.83 -21.52
C ARG A 356 -10.65 -0.08 -20.73
N MET A 357 -10.79 1.20 -21.04
CA MET A 357 -11.77 2.10 -20.43
C MET A 357 -13.10 2.05 -21.18
N ILE A 358 -13.93 1.04 -20.89
CA ILE A 358 -15.29 0.95 -21.42
C ILE A 358 -16.34 1.56 -20.45
N PRO A 359 -17.44 2.15 -20.95
CA PRO A 359 -18.51 2.67 -20.09
C PRO A 359 -19.04 1.62 -19.10
N GLY A 360 -18.99 1.93 -17.81
CA GLY A 360 -19.42 1.02 -16.74
C GLY A 360 -18.34 0.06 -16.21
N SER A 361 -17.15 0.02 -16.83
CA SER A 361 -16.00 -0.73 -16.31
C SER A 361 -15.44 -0.11 -15.03
N THR A 362 -14.81 -0.95 -14.21
CA THR A 362 -13.99 -0.54 -13.07
C THR A 362 -12.82 0.36 -13.47
N ALA A 363 -12.32 0.27 -14.71
CA ALA A 363 -11.29 1.15 -15.26
C ALA A 363 -11.69 2.64 -15.24
N VAL A 364 -13.00 2.91 -15.38
CA VAL A 364 -13.60 4.26 -15.39
C VAL A 364 -13.93 4.75 -13.96
N GLY A 365 -13.66 3.94 -12.93
CA GLY A 365 -13.72 4.35 -11.51
C GLY A 365 -15.07 4.19 -10.81
N GLY A 366 -15.95 3.32 -11.33
CA GLY A 366 -17.33 3.13 -10.84
C GLY A 366 -17.46 2.80 -9.34
N ASP A 367 -18.40 3.46 -8.68
CA ASP A 367 -18.58 3.48 -7.22
C ASP A 367 -19.33 2.25 -6.64
N GLY A 368 -19.88 1.39 -7.49
CA GLY A 368 -20.70 0.22 -7.08
C GLY A 368 -19.92 -1.06 -6.79
N ALA A 369 -18.74 -1.25 -7.39
CA ALA A 369 -17.93 -2.46 -7.24
C ALA A 369 -17.05 -2.48 -5.97
N LYS A 370 -16.95 -1.35 -5.26
CA LYS A 370 -15.92 -1.10 -4.24
C LYS A 370 -16.13 -1.87 -2.93
N ASN A 371 -17.36 -2.27 -2.57
CA ASN A 371 -17.59 -2.93 -1.28
C ASN A 371 -17.42 -4.45 -1.31
N TYR A 372 -17.94 -5.17 -2.31
CA TYR A 372 -17.85 -6.63 -2.30
C TYR A 372 -16.42 -7.11 -2.57
N ALA A 373 -15.70 -6.48 -3.51
CA ALA A 373 -14.30 -6.79 -3.80
C ALA A 373 -13.40 -6.51 -2.58
N ALA A 374 -13.67 -5.41 -1.86
CA ALA A 374 -12.99 -5.11 -0.60
C ALA A 374 -13.24 -6.18 0.48
N LEU A 375 -14.47 -6.66 0.62
CA LEU A 375 -14.81 -7.73 1.57
C LEU A 375 -14.17 -9.06 1.15
N ALA A 376 -14.17 -9.37 -0.14
CA ALA A 376 -13.54 -10.58 -0.68
C ALA A 376 -12.03 -10.56 -0.48
N GLY A 377 -11.35 -9.43 -0.72
CA GLY A 377 -9.91 -9.31 -0.49
C GLY A 377 -9.54 -9.30 0.98
N LYS A 378 -10.36 -8.68 1.85
CA LYS A 378 -10.20 -8.84 3.30
C LYS A 378 -10.28 -10.31 3.71
N LYS A 379 -11.30 -11.04 3.24
CA LYS A 379 -11.45 -12.47 3.50
C LYS A 379 -10.25 -13.29 2.99
N ALA A 380 -9.71 -12.94 1.81
CA ALA A 380 -8.51 -13.61 1.27
C ALA A 380 -7.30 -13.48 2.20
N LEU A 381 -7.10 -12.29 2.78
CA LEU A 381 -6.03 -12.08 3.77
C LEU A 381 -6.33 -12.79 5.10
N GLU A 382 -7.56 -12.75 5.60
CA GLU A 382 -7.96 -13.47 6.82
C GLU A 382 -7.64 -14.97 6.71
N ASP A 383 -8.05 -15.61 5.61
CA ASP A 383 -7.72 -17.01 5.33
C ASP A 383 -6.21 -17.26 5.20
N TYR A 384 -5.48 -16.32 4.56
CA TYR A 384 -4.05 -16.44 4.36
C TYR A 384 -3.29 -16.47 5.70
N PHE A 385 -3.63 -15.57 6.61
CA PHE A 385 -3.01 -15.51 7.94
C PHE A 385 -3.50 -16.61 8.87
N GLU A 386 -4.78 -17.00 8.79
CA GLU A 386 -5.32 -18.15 9.53
C GLU A 386 -4.57 -19.43 9.19
N LYS A 387 -4.32 -19.69 7.89
CA LYS A 387 -3.54 -20.86 7.46
C LYS A 387 -2.10 -20.85 7.98
N LYS A 388 -1.52 -19.67 8.21
CA LYS A 388 -0.19 -19.51 8.82
C LYS A 388 -0.20 -19.58 10.35
N GLY A 389 -1.38 -19.61 10.98
CA GLY A 389 -1.51 -19.52 12.44
C GLY A 389 -1.03 -18.18 12.99
N ILE A 390 -1.09 -17.10 12.19
CA ILE A 390 -0.67 -15.76 12.61
C ILE A 390 -1.93 -14.97 12.95
N PRO A 391 -2.16 -14.60 14.22
CA PRO A 391 -3.34 -13.86 14.59
C PRO A 391 -3.22 -12.42 14.10
N VAL A 392 -4.20 -11.98 13.31
CA VAL A 392 -4.27 -10.62 12.76
C VAL A 392 -5.67 -10.03 12.92
N ASN A 393 -5.74 -8.71 12.97
CA ASN A 393 -6.95 -7.99 12.60
C ASN A 393 -6.75 -7.28 11.26
N ILE A 394 -7.77 -7.31 10.40
CA ILE A 394 -7.71 -6.69 9.08
C ILE A 394 -8.74 -5.57 8.98
N ASP A 395 -8.24 -4.36 8.86
CA ASP A 395 -9.03 -3.18 8.58
C ASP A 395 -9.00 -2.88 7.08
N ASN A 396 -10.12 -2.39 6.56
CA ASN A 396 -10.24 -1.87 5.20
C ASN A 396 -10.47 -0.37 5.28
N PHE A 397 -9.63 0.43 4.61
CA PHE A 397 -9.77 1.88 4.63
C PHE A 397 -10.69 2.36 3.52
N ILE A 398 -10.28 2.09 2.27
CA ILE A 398 -10.90 2.62 1.06
C ILE A 398 -10.67 1.60 -0.06
N SER A 399 -11.76 1.22 -0.74
CA SER A 399 -11.70 0.28 -1.86
C SER A 399 -10.95 -1.00 -1.45
N THR A 400 -9.97 -1.45 -2.22
CA THR A 400 -9.19 -2.67 -2.01
C THR A 400 -7.86 -2.45 -1.26
N HIS A 401 -7.80 -1.44 -0.38
CA HIS A 401 -6.63 -1.16 0.48
C HIS A 401 -6.87 -1.61 1.93
N TYR A 402 -5.90 -2.35 2.47
CA TYR A 402 -6.00 -3.01 3.77
C TYR A 402 -4.86 -2.63 4.72
N PHE A 403 -5.15 -2.72 6.02
CA PHE A 403 -4.14 -2.72 7.07
C PHE A 403 -4.24 -4.02 7.86
N VAL A 404 -3.11 -4.70 7.96
CA VAL A 404 -2.95 -5.93 8.72
C VAL A 404 -2.30 -5.59 10.05
N GLU A 405 -3.09 -5.59 11.12
CA GLU A 405 -2.57 -5.48 12.48
C GLU A 405 -2.20 -6.87 12.99
N TYR A 406 -0.91 -7.11 13.22
CA TYR A 406 -0.44 -8.33 13.87
C TYR A 406 -0.75 -8.31 15.37
N LEU A 407 -1.43 -9.34 15.86
CA LEU A 407 -1.83 -9.45 17.26
C LEU A 407 -0.76 -10.18 18.06
N LEU A 408 -0.34 -9.59 19.17
CA LEU A 408 0.65 -10.18 20.06
C LEU A 408 -0.05 -11.06 21.10
N GLU A 409 0.27 -12.36 21.14
CA GLU A 409 -0.25 -13.27 22.19
C GLU A 409 0.28 -12.90 23.58
N LYS A 410 1.54 -12.44 23.62
CA LYS A 410 2.23 -11.96 24.81
C LYS A 410 3.03 -10.72 24.41
N GLU A 411 3.23 -9.82 25.36
CA GLU A 411 4.10 -8.67 25.16
C GLU A 411 5.57 -9.10 25.32
N PRO A 412 6.35 -9.24 24.23
CA PRO A 412 7.80 -9.38 24.37
C PRO A 412 8.40 -8.15 25.05
N ALA A 413 9.57 -8.33 25.67
CA ALA A 413 10.27 -7.22 26.32
C ALA A 413 10.79 -6.24 25.28
N VAL A 414 10.58 -4.94 25.50
CA VAL A 414 11.05 -3.87 24.62
C VAL A 414 11.93 -2.89 25.38
N ASP A 415 13.11 -2.57 24.85
CA ASP A 415 13.85 -1.39 25.28
C ASP A 415 13.63 -0.25 24.27
N ILE A 416 13.07 0.86 24.77
CA ILE A 416 12.91 2.11 24.01
C ILE A 416 14.14 2.99 24.28
N ILE A 417 15.03 3.08 23.29
CA ILE A 417 16.21 3.93 23.30
C ILE A 417 15.85 5.30 22.73
N ILE A 418 15.83 6.31 23.59
CA ILE A 418 15.62 7.70 23.20
C ILE A 418 16.98 8.35 22.98
N TYR A 419 17.37 8.60 21.73
CA TYR A 419 18.60 9.33 21.40
C TYR A 419 18.31 10.83 21.28
N ASN A 420 19.33 11.69 21.37
CA ASN A 420 19.17 13.16 21.44
C ASN A 420 18.23 13.64 22.58
N TYR A 421 18.17 12.89 23.68
CA TYR A 421 17.27 13.20 24.79
C TYR A 421 17.63 14.52 25.51
N LYS A 422 16.61 15.33 25.77
CA LYS A 422 16.69 16.56 26.58
C LYS A 422 15.65 16.51 27.69
N GLU A 423 15.99 16.97 28.89
CA GLU A 423 15.11 16.91 30.07
C GLU A 423 13.77 17.63 29.88
N ASN A 424 13.76 18.71 29.10
CA ASN A 424 12.55 19.48 28.79
C ASN A 424 11.69 18.87 27.67
N SER A 425 12.09 17.73 27.09
CA SER A 425 11.32 17.06 26.05
C SER A 425 10.01 16.49 26.60
N LYS A 426 8.95 16.55 25.79
CA LYS A 426 7.65 15.96 26.10
C LYS A 426 7.60 14.45 25.85
N ILE A 427 8.64 13.85 25.26
CA ILE A 427 8.62 12.47 24.78
C ILE A 427 8.27 11.44 25.87
N LEU A 428 8.83 11.58 27.08
CA LEU A 428 8.54 10.66 28.17
C LEU A 428 7.06 10.69 28.58
N LYS A 429 6.46 11.89 28.59
CA LYS A 429 5.03 12.06 28.85
C LYS A 429 4.23 11.45 27.70
N SER A 430 4.63 11.72 26.47
CA SER A 430 3.98 11.23 25.25
C SER A 430 3.95 9.70 25.21
N ILE A 431 5.09 9.02 25.40
CA ILE A 431 5.19 7.55 25.47
C ILE A 431 4.20 7.00 26.50
N LYS A 432 4.23 7.51 27.74
CA LYS A 432 3.36 7.02 28.83
C LYS A 432 1.86 7.20 28.53
N SER A 433 1.48 8.30 27.89
CA SER A 433 0.07 8.57 27.53
C SER A 433 -0.38 7.84 26.27
N MET A 434 0.54 7.60 25.35
CA MET A 434 0.27 7.08 24.00
C MET A 434 0.73 5.64 23.87
N THR A 435 0.80 4.85 24.94
CA THR A 435 0.96 3.40 24.84
C THR A 435 0.14 2.69 25.90
N VAL A 436 -0.42 1.54 25.51
CA VAL A 436 -1.09 0.58 26.41
C VAL A 436 -0.26 -0.69 26.58
N TYR A 437 0.87 -0.77 25.90
CA TYR A 437 1.90 -1.77 26.10
C TYR A 437 2.51 -1.61 27.49
N SER A 438 2.85 -2.71 28.16
CA SER A 438 3.31 -2.72 29.55
C SER A 438 4.73 -3.24 29.74
N ASN A 439 5.17 -4.18 28.89
CA ASN A 439 6.50 -4.80 29.00
C ASN A 439 7.59 -4.00 28.26
N TYR A 440 7.80 -2.74 28.67
CA TYR A 440 8.82 -1.89 28.07
C TYR A 440 9.69 -1.16 29.12
N ASN A 441 10.94 -0.91 28.77
CA ASN A 441 11.86 -0.03 29.50
C ASN A 441 12.21 1.18 28.64
N ILE A 442 12.58 2.29 29.28
CA ILE A 442 13.06 3.50 28.58
C ILE A 442 14.51 3.75 28.97
N ILE A 443 15.36 3.94 27.95
CA ILE A 443 16.77 4.29 28.10
C ILE A 443 16.99 5.62 27.37
N CYS A 444 17.42 6.65 28.09
CA CYS A 444 17.68 7.97 27.51
C CYS A 444 19.18 8.16 27.26
N ILE A 445 19.53 8.58 26.04
CA ILE A 445 20.88 8.95 25.62
C ILE A 445 20.84 10.41 25.15
N SER A 446 21.63 11.28 25.77
CA SER A 446 21.64 12.72 25.44
C SER A 446 22.40 13.07 24.16
N SER A 447 23.18 12.13 23.62
CA SER A 447 23.95 12.28 22.38
C SER A 447 23.37 11.47 21.23
N ASP A 448 23.88 11.72 20.02
CA ASP A 448 23.76 10.91 18.81
C ASP A 448 25.03 10.07 18.56
N ASP A 449 25.82 9.80 19.61
CA ASP A 449 27.04 9.00 19.48
C ASP A 449 26.75 7.52 19.19
N VAL A 450 27.26 7.04 18.06
CA VAL A 450 27.02 5.68 17.55
C VAL A 450 27.55 4.59 18.50
N ASN A 451 28.69 4.83 19.16
CA ASN A 451 29.26 3.86 20.10
C ASN A 451 28.35 3.65 21.30
N THR A 452 27.84 4.74 21.87
CA THR A 452 26.93 4.72 23.01
C THR A 452 25.65 3.94 22.68
N VAL A 453 25.11 4.14 21.47
CA VAL A 453 23.94 3.39 20.99
C VAL A 453 24.26 1.89 20.87
N ASN A 454 25.37 1.54 20.22
CA ASN A 454 25.83 0.14 20.09
C ASN A 454 26.01 -0.55 21.45
N GLU A 455 26.68 0.11 22.40
CA GLU A 455 26.87 -0.43 23.75
C GLU A 455 25.55 -0.61 24.50
N THR A 456 24.60 0.29 24.32
CA THR A 456 23.28 0.23 24.95
C THR A 456 22.51 -0.99 24.44
N VAL A 457 22.46 -1.18 23.11
CA VAL A 457 21.81 -2.35 22.51
C VAL A 457 22.48 -3.66 22.95
N LYS A 458 23.82 -3.67 23.03
CA LYS A 458 24.59 -4.84 23.48
C LYS A 458 24.27 -5.23 24.94
N LYS A 459 23.99 -4.26 25.81
CA LYS A 459 23.64 -4.47 27.23
C LYS A 459 22.17 -4.82 27.46
N SER A 460 21.30 -4.51 26.50
CA SER A 460 19.87 -4.82 26.57
C SER A 460 19.65 -6.33 26.73
N ASN A 461 18.61 -6.73 27.46
CA ASN A 461 18.12 -8.12 27.51
C ASN A 461 16.72 -8.26 26.91
N SER A 462 16.20 -7.19 26.30
CA SER A 462 14.87 -7.16 25.69
C SER A 462 14.86 -7.89 24.34
N ASP A 463 13.70 -8.41 23.95
CA ASP A 463 13.52 -9.14 22.70
C ASP A 463 13.59 -8.18 21.49
N TYR A 464 13.11 -6.95 21.69
CA TYR A 464 13.06 -5.91 20.67
C TYR A 464 13.66 -4.60 21.18
N ILE A 465 14.23 -3.85 20.24
CA ILE A 465 14.71 -2.50 20.48
C ILE A 465 13.89 -1.54 19.62
N VAL A 466 13.40 -0.48 20.24
CA VAL A 466 12.81 0.67 19.55
C VAL A 466 13.71 1.85 19.77
N PHE A 467 13.98 2.60 18.73
CA PHE A 467 14.74 3.83 18.81
C PHE A 467 13.86 4.99 18.39
N VAL A 468 14.00 6.10 19.09
CA VAL A 468 13.19 7.28 18.85
C VAL A 468 13.99 8.55 19.13
N ASP A 469 13.87 9.53 18.25
CA ASP A 469 14.51 10.84 18.46
C ASP A 469 13.86 11.57 19.65
N GLY A 470 14.67 12.24 20.46
CA GLY A 470 14.24 12.93 21.67
C GLY A 470 13.27 14.09 21.46
N ASN A 471 13.06 14.58 20.23
CA ASN A 471 12.14 15.68 19.91
C ASN A 471 10.79 15.18 19.35
N THR A 472 10.42 13.95 19.69
CA THR A 472 9.22 13.26 19.21
C THR A 472 8.03 13.37 20.17
N GLU A 473 6.83 13.54 19.61
CA GLU A 473 5.54 13.32 20.25
C GLU A 473 4.74 12.27 19.44
N PHE A 474 4.26 11.20 20.09
CA PHE A 474 3.43 10.18 19.46
C PHE A 474 2.00 10.66 19.20
N LEU A 475 1.46 10.28 18.05
CA LEU A 475 0.09 10.57 17.63
C LEU A 475 -0.76 9.30 17.52
N THR A 476 -0.11 8.14 17.38
CA THR A 476 -0.72 6.81 17.44
C THR A 476 -0.55 6.23 18.84
N VAL A 477 -1.56 5.55 19.39
CA VAL A 477 -1.55 5.01 20.77
C VAL A 477 -1.01 3.58 20.86
N ASP A 478 -1.33 2.76 19.89
CA ASP A 478 -0.93 1.37 19.81
C ASP A 478 0.33 1.27 18.96
N TRP A 479 1.10 2.35 18.89
CA TRP A 479 2.30 2.44 18.07
C TRP A 479 3.28 1.32 18.41
N LEU A 480 3.43 1.00 19.70
CA LEU A 480 4.37 -0.03 20.11
C LEU A 480 3.86 -1.42 19.75
N ASP A 481 2.58 -1.71 19.98
CA ASP A 481 1.93 -2.95 19.56
C ASP A 481 2.10 -3.18 18.05
N ILE A 482 1.83 -2.15 17.24
CA ILE A 482 1.94 -2.22 15.78
C ILE A 482 3.39 -2.45 15.36
N LEU A 483 4.34 -1.63 15.84
CA LEU A 483 5.75 -1.77 15.45
C LEU A 483 6.30 -3.15 15.82
N ILE A 484 6.01 -3.64 17.02
CA ILE A 484 6.47 -4.97 17.47
C ILE A 484 5.74 -6.09 16.74
N GLY A 485 4.45 -5.93 16.45
CA GLY A 485 3.68 -6.86 15.62
C GLY A 485 4.36 -7.11 14.28
N TYR A 486 4.75 -6.05 13.57
CA TYR A 486 5.51 -6.16 12.32
C TYR A 486 6.93 -6.69 12.54
N ALA A 487 7.67 -6.17 13.53
CA ALA A 487 9.06 -6.60 13.79
C ALA A 487 9.16 -8.06 14.23
N SER A 488 8.06 -8.65 14.71
CA SER A 488 7.97 -10.06 15.07
C SER A 488 7.79 -11.01 13.88
N GLN A 489 7.44 -10.49 12.69
CA GLN A 489 7.20 -11.30 11.51
C GLN A 489 8.50 -11.82 10.89
N ASP A 490 8.39 -12.96 10.21
CA ASP A 490 9.54 -13.59 9.58
C ASP A 490 10.19 -12.70 8.52
N LYS A 491 11.52 -12.66 8.56
CA LYS A 491 12.37 -11.86 7.65
C LYS A 491 12.04 -10.36 7.63
N ILE A 492 11.51 -9.79 8.71
CA ILE A 492 11.45 -8.33 8.88
C ILE A 492 12.73 -7.81 9.57
N GLY A 493 13.35 -6.82 8.94
CA GLY A 493 14.56 -6.14 9.41
C GLY A 493 14.20 -4.95 10.27
N VAL A 494 13.86 -3.83 9.62
CA VAL A 494 13.47 -2.57 10.25
C VAL A 494 12.00 -2.28 10.02
N VAL A 495 11.31 -1.78 11.05
CA VAL A 495 9.95 -1.24 10.94
C VAL A 495 9.95 0.21 11.38
N GLY A 496 9.36 1.12 10.61
CA GLY A 496 9.22 2.53 11.01
C GLY A 496 7.83 3.09 10.75
N GLY A 497 7.61 4.29 11.28
CA GLY A 497 6.34 5.02 11.20
C GLY A 497 6.40 6.26 10.33
N LYS A 498 5.25 6.89 10.12
CA LYS A 498 5.08 8.16 9.41
C LYS A 498 5.47 9.32 10.31
N VAL A 499 6.41 10.13 9.85
CA VAL A 499 6.93 11.28 10.60
C VAL A 499 6.33 12.57 10.04
N LEU A 500 5.74 13.35 10.94
CA LEU A 500 5.09 14.61 10.66
C LEU A 500 5.88 15.76 11.31
N ASP A 501 5.87 16.93 10.70
CA ASP A 501 6.35 18.15 11.36
C ASP A 501 5.28 18.82 12.23
N GLU A 502 5.62 19.95 12.86
CA GLU A 502 4.70 20.76 13.67
C GLU A 502 3.49 21.31 12.90
N ASN A 503 3.54 21.32 11.56
CA ASN A 503 2.46 21.74 10.68
C ASN A 503 1.64 20.54 10.17
N MET A 504 1.89 19.33 10.67
CA MET A 504 1.24 18.08 10.26
C MET A 504 1.48 17.74 8.77
N LEU A 505 2.61 18.19 8.23
CA LEU A 505 3.11 17.77 6.92
C LEU A 505 3.92 16.50 7.07
N VAL A 506 3.74 15.56 6.15
CA VAL A 506 4.51 14.31 6.08
C VAL A 506 5.92 14.65 5.62
N ARG A 507 6.91 14.34 6.45
CA ARG A 507 8.32 14.66 6.19
C ARG A 507 9.15 13.42 5.87
N GLU A 508 8.89 12.31 6.56
CA GLU A 508 9.63 11.05 6.39
C GLU A 508 8.63 9.89 6.27
N ALA A 509 8.84 9.05 5.25
CA ALA A 509 7.92 7.96 4.89
C ALA A 509 8.59 6.79 4.13
N GLY A 510 9.92 6.76 4.13
CA GLY A 510 10.79 5.88 3.36
C GLY A 510 11.77 6.72 2.51
N LEU A 511 12.95 6.18 2.22
CA LEU A 511 13.86 6.71 1.19
C LEU A 511 13.97 5.74 0.02
N ILE A 512 14.21 6.32 -1.15
CA ILE A 512 14.45 5.60 -2.42
C ILE A 512 15.92 5.76 -2.79
N ILE A 513 16.55 4.64 -3.16
CA ILE A 513 17.90 4.60 -3.72
C ILE A 513 17.85 4.97 -5.21
N THR A 514 18.76 5.82 -5.66
CA THR A 514 18.90 6.16 -7.09
C THR A 514 20.08 5.41 -7.73
N ASP A 515 20.14 5.41 -9.06
CA ASP A 515 21.16 4.67 -9.82
C ASP A 515 22.53 5.38 -9.88
N LYS A 516 22.56 6.66 -9.53
CA LYS A 516 23.76 7.36 -9.09
C LYS A 516 23.76 7.30 -7.56
N PRO A 517 24.91 7.23 -6.87
CA PRO A 517 24.96 7.30 -5.41
C PRO A 517 24.10 8.47 -4.89
N GLY A 518 22.93 8.15 -4.33
CA GLY A 518 21.87 9.13 -4.14
C GLY A 518 20.67 8.54 -3.39
N LEU A 519 20.03 9.40 -2.59
CA LEU A 519 18.80 9.10 -1.86
C LEU A 519 17.80 10.21 -2.11
N ILE A 520 16.55 9.85 -2.41
CA ILE A 520 15.44 10.79 -2.46
C ILE A 520 14.33 10.37 -1.49
N PRO A 521 13.60 11.32 -0.87
CA PRO A 521 12.42 10.99 -0.08
C PRO A 521 11.38 10.22 -0.92
N SER A 522 10.79 9.19 -0.35
CA SER A 522 9.76 8.37 -1.01
C SER A 522 8.39 9.03 -1.08
N THR A 523 8.24 10.25 -0.58
CA THR A 523 7.03 11.04 -0.73
C THR A 523 7.42 12.46 -1.10
N VAL A 524 6.66 13.04 -2.02
CA VAL A 524 6.65 14.49 -2.16
C VAL A 524 5.98 15.08 -0.91
N LEU A 525 6.39 16.29 -0.52
CA LEU A 525 5.83 16.98 0.63
C LEU A 525 4.30 17.03 0.52
N THR A 526 3.62 16.48 1.52
CA THR A 526 2.16 16.41 1.54
C THR A 526 1.63 16.50 2.98
N TYR A 527 0.32 16.50 3.16
CA TYR A 527 -0.35 16.60 4.47
C TYR A 527 -0.66 15.21 5.04
N ARG A 528 -0.80 15.14 6.38
CA ARG A 528 -1.06 13.88 7.13
C ARG A 528 -2.10 12.93 6.52
N GLY A 529 -3.17 13.49 5.95
CA GLY A 529 -4.34 12.74 5.47
C GLY A 529 -4.32 12.39 3.99
N ASP A 530 -3.25 12.73 3.28
CA ASP A 530 -3.05 12.29 1.90
C ASP A 530 -2.82 10.77 1.86
N TYR A 531 -3.29 10.12 0.81
CA TYR A 531 -3.06 8.69 0.60
C TYR A 531 -1.70 8.41 -0.07
N GLY A 532 -1.06 9.44 -0.61
CA GLY A 532 0.17 9.33 -1.38
C GLY A 532 -0.04 8.60 -2.70
N TYR A 533 1.05 8.42 -3.44
CA TYR A 533 1.05 7.67 -4.69
C TYR A 533 0.57 6.23 -4.44
N ASN A 534 -0.50 5.80 -5.13
CA ASN A 534 -1.11 4.46 -5.02
C ASN A 534 -1.31 3.97 -3.57
N GLY A 535 -1.72 4.87 -2.66
CA GLY A 535 -2.02 4.48 -1.28
C GLY A 535 -0.79 4.21 -0.40
N ARG A 536 0.43 4.58 -0.82
CA ARG A 536 1.67 4.37 -0.04
C ARG A 536 1.70 5.04 1.34
N LEU A 537 0.88 6.07 1.58
CA LEU A 537 0.69 6.68 2.90
C LEU A 537 -0.55 6.15 3.65
N LEU A 538 -1.24 5.19 3.06
CA LEU A 538 -2.46 4.56 3.58
C LEU A 538 -2.21 3.11 4.03
N VAL A 539 -1.33 2.37 3.37
CA VAL A 539 -1.07 0.94 3.66
C VAL A 539 0.40 0.68 4.00
N PRO A 540 0.70 -0.38 4.76
CA PRO A 540 2.08 -0.84 4.97
C PRO A 540 2.81 -1.04 3.65
N PHE A 541 4.07 -0.61 3.60
CA PHE A 541 4.83 -0.61 2.35
C PHE A 541 6.29 -0.99 2.58
N ASN A 542 6.87 -1.79 1.68
CA ASN A 542 8.30 -2.10 1.73
C ASN A 542 9.13 -0.98 1.09
N TYR A 543 10.19 -0.56 1.78
CA TYR A 543 11.21 0.34 1.24
C TYR A 543 12.60 -0.21 1.50
N SER A 544 13.58 0.28 0.73
CA SER A 544 14.97 -0.11 0.96
C SER A 544 15.50 0.50 2.25
N ILE A 545 15.19 1.78 2.49
CA ILE A 545 15.59 2.49 3.71
C ILE A 545 14.35 3.10 4.37
N ILE A 546 14.25 2.91 5.67
CA ILE A 546 13.29 3.57 6.55
C ILE A 546 14.03 4.60 7.40
N GLU A 547 13.53 5.84 7.44
CA GLU A 547 14.12 6.94 8.18
C GLU A 547 14.08 6.70 9.70
N CYS A 548 15.06 7.26 10.41
CA CYS A 548 15.43 6.78 11.75
C CYS A 548 14.72 7.44 12.94
N LYS A 549 13.81 8.41 12.73
CA LYS A 549 13.17 9.14 13.85
C LYS A 549 12.30 8.25 14.73
N LEU A 550 11.78 7.17 14.15
CA LEU A 550 11.11 6.09 14.87
C LEU A 550 11.35 4.78 14.12
N PHE A 551 12.10 3.88 14.73
CA PHE A 551 12.30 2.55 14.16
C PHE A 551 12.32 1.45 15.22
N ALA A 552 11.87 0.26 14.84
CA ALA A 552 11.85 -0.95 15.66
C ALA A 552 12.62 -2.07 14.95
N ILE A 553 13.31 -2.88 15.74
CA ILE A 553 14.08 -4.03 15.26
C ILE A 553 14.03 -5.15 16.30
N LYS A 554 13.98 -6.41 15.84
CA LYS A 554 14.25 -7.56 16.70
C LYS A 554 15.70 -7.53 17.14
N LYS A 555 15.98 -7.61 18.43
CA LYS A 555 17.34 -7.43 18.97
C LYS A 555 18.35 -8.37 18.30
N ASP A 556 17.98 -9.63 18.06
CA ASP A 556 18.83 -10.63 17.40
C ASP A 556 19.22 -10.26 15.96
N ASN A 557 18.44 -9.41 15.30
CA ASN A 557 18.73 -8.94 13.94
C ASN A 557 19.65 -7.71 13.96
N PHE A 558 19.87 -7.06 15.11
CA PHE A 558 20.68 -5.85 15.18
C PHE A 558 22.13 -6.13 14.80
N ILE A 559 22.63 -5.39 13.81
CA ILE A 559 24.03 -5.36 13.41
C ILE A 559 24.62 -4.09 14.01
N SER A 560 25.80 -4.19 14.64
CA SER A 560 26.46 -3.00 15.21
C SER A 560 26.62 -1.91 14.15
N LEU A 561 26.17 -0.71 14.50
CA LEU A 561 26.21 0.47 13.68
C LEU A 561 27.66 0.88 13.40
N ASP A 562 27.95 1.28 12.17
CA ASP A 562 29.29 1.68 11.76
C ASP A 562 29.60 3.11 12.21
N THR A 563 30.65 3.25 13.03
CA THR A 563 31.06 4.52 13.65
C THR A 563 31.69 5.50 12.67
N LYS A 564 31.91 5.10 11.41
CA LYS A 564 32.32 6.03 10.35
C LYS A 564 31.20 7.00 9.96
N PHE A 565 29.94 6.62 10.20
CA PHE A 565 28.78 7.44 9.90
C PHE A 565 28.34 8.20 11.16
N ASN A 566 27.60 9.30 10.95
CA ASN A 566 26.73 9.81 12.01
C ASN A 566 25.57 8.82 12.23
N LEU A 567 24.82 9.01 13.32
CA LEU A 567 23.80 8.04 13.73
C LEU A 567 22.73 7.79 12.66
N GLU A 568 22.28 8.83 11.97
CA GLU A 568 21.27 8.72 10.91
C GLU A 568 21.73 7.79 9.77
N TYR A 569 22.94 8.03 9.24
CA TYR A 569 23.46 7.23 8.14
C TYR A 569 23.93 5.84 8.59
N ALA A 570 24.32 5.70 9.87
CA ALA A 570 24.58 4.38 10.44
C ALA A 570 23.30 3.52 10.49
N PHE A 571 22.13 4.14 10.69
CA PHE A 571 20.85 3.43 10.56
C PHE A 571 20.49 3.13 9.11
N TYR A 572 20.80 4.00 8.15
CA TYR A 572 20.61 3.70 6.73
C TYR A 572 21.47 2.51 6.28
N ASP A 573 22.72 2.48 6.73
CA ASP A 573 23.62 1.35 6.52
C ASP A 573 23.08 0.04 7.14
N LEU A 574 22.51 0.10 8.36
CA LEU A 574 21.84 -1.05 8.97
C LEU A 574 20.67 -1.57 8.13
N ASN A 575 19.84 -0.67 7.57
CA ASN A 575 18.73 -1.06 6.68
C ASN A 575 19.26 -1.85 5.48
N LEU A 576 20.30 -1.35 4.80
CA LEU A 576 20.91 -2.01 3.63
C LEU A 576 21.58 -3.34 3.99
N ALA A 577 22.31 -3.39 5.10
CA ALA A 577 22.95 -4.61 5.57
C ALA A 577 21.95 -5.73 5.91
N LEU A 578 20.74 -5.37 6.34
CA LEU A 578 19.64 -6.31 6.58
C LEU A 578 19.01 -6.80 5.27
N LEU A 579 18.81 -5.91 4.30
CA LEU A 579 18.34 -6.30 2.96
C LEU A 579 19.30 -7.29 2.29
N ASP A 580 20.61 -7.06 2.36
CA ASP A 580 21.63 -7.98 1.81
C ASP A 580 21.59 -9.37 2.48
N LYS A 581 21.09 -9.44 3.72
CA LYS A 581 20.84 -10.72 4.44
C LYS A 581 19.46 -11.34 4.15
N GLY A 582 18.70 -10.75 3.23
CA GLY A 582 17.37 -11.21 2.82
C GLY A 582 16.24 -10.83 3.78
N TYR A 583 16.43 -9.82 4.63
CA TYR A 583 15.34 -9.20 5.40
C TYR A 583 14.63 -8.14 4.56
N ARG A 584 13.42 -7.75 4.97
CA ARG A 584 12.63 -6.67 4.37
C ARG A 584 12.42 -5.57 5.39
N ASN A 585 12.48 -4.31 4.96
CA ASN A 585 12.12 -3.18 5.80
C ASN A 585 10.68 -2.75 5.47
N VAL A 586 9.95 -2.29 6.49
CA VAL A 586 8.51 -1.98 6.38
C VAL A 586 8.21 -0.62 6.97
N PHE A 587 7.63 0.24 6.15
CA PHE A 587 6.98 1.47 6.56
C PHE A 587 5.53 1.18 6.94
N VAL A 588 5.10 1.61 8.13
CA VAL A 588 3.73 1.40 8.64
C VAL A 588 3.06 2.77 8.88
N PRO A 589 2.28 3.29 7.92
CA PRO A 589 1.73 4.65 8.00
C PRO A 589 0.71 4.87 9.12
N GLN A 590 0.19 3.79 9.71
CA GLN A 590 -0.70 3.84 10.87
C GLN A 590 0.01 4.28 12.14
N VAL A 591 1.34 4.13 12.20
CA VAL A 591 2.16 4.62 13.31
C VAL A 591 2.62 6.03 12.97
N GLU A 592 2.03 7.03 13.61
CA GLU A 592 2.29 8.43 13.34
C GLU A 592 2.99 9.08 14.54
N ILE A 593 4.04 9.84 14.25
CA ILE A 593 4.71 10.72 15.20
C ILE A 593 4.83 12.13 14.65
N MET A 594 4.87 13.11 15.54
CA MET A 594 5.31 14.46 15.25
C MET A 594 6.75 14.63 15.74
N ASN A 595 7.65 15.13 14.92
CA ASN A 595 9.03 15.44 15.31
C ASN A 595 9.42 16.86 14.89
N LEU A 596 9.98 17.63 15.82
CA LEU A 596 10.32 19.05 15.60
C LEU A 596 11.51 19.27 14.65
N ASN A 597 12.30 18.23 14.41
CA ASN A 597 13.47 18.24 13.53
C ASN A 597 13.23 17.41 12.26
N ALA A 598 11.99 17.02 11.98
CA ALA A 598 11.66 16.26 10.77
C ALA A 598 11.97 17.10 9.52
N SER A 599 12.61 16.49 8.53
CA SER A 599 13.04 17.16 7.31
C SER A 599 12.84 16.24 6.12
N SER A 600 12.39 16.80 4.99
CA SER A 600 12.29 16.08 3.71
C SER A 600 13.57 16.19 2.87
N LYS A 601 14.71 16.42 3.51
CA LYS A 601 16.01 16.62 2.83
C LYS A 601 16.99 15.58 3.31
N VAL A 602 17.77 15.05 2.37
CA VAL A 602 18.91 14.16 2.63
C VAL A 602 20.21 14.96 2.45
N ASN A 603 21.25 14.64 3.20
CA ASN A 603 22.55 15.33 3.13
C ASN A 603 23.51 14.63 2.15
N ASP A 604 23.85 15.30 1.05
CA ASP A 604 24.61 14.72 -0.05
C ASP A 604 26.04 14.27 0.34
N GLU A 605 26.70 14.94 1.28
CA GLU A 605 28.12 14.66 1.59
C GLU A 605 28.38 13.26 2.19
N ILE A 606 27.40 12.71 2.92
CA ILE A 606 27.53 11.40 3.60
C ILE A 606 26.97 10.27 2.73
N ILE A 607 26.15 10.61 1.74
CA ILE A 607 25.57 9.64 0.80
C ILE A 607 26.67 8.91 0.03
N GLU A 608 27.69 9.62 -0.44
CA GLU A 608 28.80 9.02 -1.18
C GLU A 608 29.48 7.91 -0.37
N LEU A 609 29.82 8.19 0.90
CA LEU A 609 30.43 7.21 1.81
C LEU A 609 29.54 5.98 2.06
N LEU A 610 28.22 6.19 2.19
CA LEU A 610 27.26 5.10 2.38
C LEU A 610 27.27 4.15 1.18
N PHE A 611 27.32 4.69 -0.04
CA PHE A 611 27.29 3.94 -1.28
C PHE A 611 28.65 3.36 -1.69
N GLU A 612 29.77 3.97 -1.28
CA GLU A 612 31.10 3.35 -1.37
C GLU A 612 31.20 2.06 -0.56
N LYS A 613 30.53 2.00 0.60
CA LYS A 613 30.43 0.77 1.40
C LYS A 613 29.44 -0.23 0.79
N ASN A 614 28.30 0.26 0.29
CA ASN A 614 27.19 -0.53 -0.21
C ASN A 614 27.15 -0.58 -1.75
N VAL A 615 28.28 -0.94 -2.38
CA VAL A 615 28.49 -0.86 -3.84
C VAL A 615 27.45 -1.66 -4.64
N SER A 616 26.89 -2.72 -4.07
CA SER A 616 25.81 -3.52 -4.70
C SER A 616 24.59 -2.67 -5.10
N TYR A 617 24.32 -1.59 -4.36
CA TYR A 617 23.21 -0.67 -4.59
C TYR A 617 23.54 0.47 -5.56
N THR A 618 24.82 0.74 -5.85
CA THR A 618 25.22 1.82 -6.78
C THR A 618 24.98 1.50 -8.26
N LYS A 619 24.67 0.25 -8.58
CA LYS A 619 24.48 -0.22 -9.97
C LYS A 619 23.10 -0.80 -10.21
N LYS A 620 22.24 -0.79 -9.20
CA LYS A 620 20.92 -1.39 -9.25
C LYS A 620 19.89 -0.30 -9.02
N ASN A 621 18.79 -0.39 -9.74
CA ASN A 621 17.59 0.35 -9.40
C ASN A 621 17.09 -0.14 -8.02
N ASP A 622 16.52 0.76 -7.21
CA ASP A 622 15.87 0.36 -5.97
C ASP A 622 14.77 -0.66 -6.27
N PHE A 623 14.80 -1.79 -5.56
CA PHE A 623 13.87 -2.90 -5.76
C PHE A 623 12.42 -2.47 -5.51
N TYR A 624 12.19 -1.53 -4.59
CA TYR A 624 10.85 -1.07 -4.22
C TYR A 624 10.38 0.18 -5.00
N TYR A 625 11.16 0.62 -5.99
CA TYR A 625 10.87 1.80 -6.81
C TYR A 625 10.98 1.49 -8.30
N ASN A 626 9.94 1.78 -9.08
CA ASN A 626 9.98 1.48 -10.51
C ASN A 626 10.97 2.40 -11.25
N LYS A 627 11.81 1.81 -12.12
CA LYS A 627 12.80 2.53 -12.93
C LYS A 627 12.21 3.56 -13.92
N ASN A 628 10.90 3.45 -14.22
CA ASN A 628 10.17 4.34 -15.11
C ASN A 628 9.82 5.68 -14.43
N PHE A 629 10.06 5.80 -13.12
CA PHE A 629 10.00 7.07 -12.42
C PHE A 629 11.34 7.81 -12.42
N SER A 630 11.23 9.13 -12.26
CA SER A 630 12.33 10.07 -12.08
C SER A 630 13.13 9.74 -10.84
N LYS A 631 14.42 10.04 -10.92
CA LYS A 631 15.39 9.84 -9.85
C LYS A 631 15.72 11.14 -9.12
N GLU A 632 15.07 12.23 -9.50
CA GLU A 632 15.20 13.55 -8.86
C GLU A 632 14.02 13.83 -7.93
N LYS A 633 12.81 13.39 -8.32
CA LYS A 633 11.57 13.59 -7.58
C LYS A 633 10.75 12.32 -7.62
N ALA A 634 10.38 11.82 -6.44
CA ALA A 634 9.64 10.57 -6.30
C ALA A 634 8.34 10.60 -7.11
N PHE A 635 8.10 9.51 -7.85
CA PHE A 635 6.89 9.23 -8.63
C PHE A 635 6.55 10.21 -9.77
N LYS A 636 7.47 11.13 -10.13
CA LYS A 636 7.39 11.82 -11.43
C LYS A 636 7.81 10.84 -12.54
N ILE A 637 7.25 10.92 -13.74
CA ILE A 637 7.67 10.07 -14.86
C ILE A 637 9.12 10.43 -15.29
N ASN A 638 9.95 9.43 -15.59
CA ASN A 638 11.35 9.63 -15.94
C ASN A 638 11.51 10.28 -17.33
N GLY A 639 12.39 11.28 -17.46
CA GLY A 639 12.75 11.85 -18.76
C GLY A 639 11.71 12.79 -19.37
N VAL A 640 10.81 13.33 -18.54
CA VAL A 640 9.82 14.36 -18.89
C VAL A 640 10.10 15.67 -18.17
#